data_AF-A0A0R3RGX6-F1
#
_entry.id   AF-A0A0R3RGX6-F1
#
_cell.length_a   1.000
_cell.length_b   1.000
_cell.length_c   1.000
_cell.angle_alpha   90.00
_cell.angle_beta   90.00
_cell.angle_gamma   90.00
#
_symmetry.space_group_name_H-M   'P 1'
#
loop_
_entity.id
_entity.type
_entity.pdbx_description
1 polymer ?
#
loop_
_entity_poly.entity_id
_entity_poly.type
_entity_poly.pdbx_seq_one_letter_code
_entity_poly.pdbx_strand_id
1 'polypeptide(L)'
;YILDEIEQLKSELVRATDEAEKWKKEAQLARERYELYGTQLNQNIVQMGAKLEEVSNEKLVLESKVQTLASQIEMLHAIDRPNLVNDDNRYAVNSVELQKMQNELTEAVNDHQRAKQLIEELKAKLMNKEQEVLTLSSALNDEKLKLMKRTTELALVEESLSRARSIAEEQQKHTEEALSLSEQLQNEKATVSRAIAQNRELKEQLIELQDKLIMVTQESMERESGRLSALHLVGQLRNELNRLSGQSFDGKNVDSLIVPIMLNGDAYQQQQQHIQVDSRDRDETISTPSVSECYDRDMSLSRTEDTHAHTEVELANVRMVLDELRLDHRRVMQENEELRRIMEQNSEDENQNNIHVELGQAVERINTLSAENEQLRNNVTMLQEKLNNASFSSNITPSSSQCDTMSPVWSNGDVVKQLEVSSIKEKPLAWTELEARFTRAMHQVADLAEEKERLQHIVMQLETENDTIGDYVTLYQHQRKKINERIREREQAVAKLSFEKEQMQQKLNELQKILINLLSKKGLLRIYGHEKGTLNNRNGSPIFCSHGTENEFCADEEIAVNNSKLLVPSSPDSCIDVSSEFGSLKHDPDIPRNKMKENVLEDNADDDVGVQRILDLISELQDLERTRTLAPCSPNLHCSECRGKLINL
;
A
#
# COMPACT_ATOMS: atom_id res chain seq x y z
N TYR A 1 15.32 -28.72 35.17
CA TYR A 1 14.14 -28.09 34.53
C TYR A 1 14.55 -26.92 33.64
N ILE A 2 14.85 -25.72 34.17
CA ILE A 2 15.24 -24.58 33.31
C ILE A 2 16.50 -24.87 32.48
N LEU A 3 17.51 -25.54 33.07
CA LEU A 3 18.71 -25.96 32.33
C LEU A 3 18.41 -27.00 31.25
N ASP A 4 17.50 -27.94 31.51
CA ASP A 4 17.12 -28.97 30.53
C ASP A 4 16.30 -28.36 29.38
N GLU A 5 15.46 -27.37 29.68
CA GLU A 5 14.67 -26.62 28.69
C GLU A 5 15.57 -25.75 27.80
N ILE A 6 16.61 -25.13 28.37
CA ILE A 6 17.65 -24.42 27.61
C ILE A 6 18.44 -25.38 26.71
N GLU A 7 18.82 -26.56 27.21
CA GLU A 7 19.54 -27.57 26.43
C GLU A 7 18.69 -28.10 25.26
N GLN A 8 17.38 -28.28 25.49
CA GLN A 8 16.41 -28.68 24.48
C GLN A 8 16.23 -27.58 23.42
N LEU A 9 16.02 -26.33 23.83
CA LEU A 9 15.90 -25.19 22.89
C LEU A 9 17.17 -24.98 22.06
N LYS A 10 18.36 -25.19 22.65
CA LYS A 10 19.63 -25.16 21.90
C LYS A 10 19.71 -26.26 20.85
N SER A 11 19.28 -27.47 21.20
CA SER A 11 19.25 -28.61 20.26
C SER A 11 18.25 -28.37 19.12
N GLU A 12 17.10 -27.78 19.43
CA GLU A 12 16.08 -27.40 18.45
C GLU A 12 16.58 -26.26 17.53
N LEU A 13 17.29 -25.27 18.08
CA LEU A 13 17.91 -24.20 17.31
C LEU A 13 18.97 -24.74 16.33
N VAL A 14 19.86 -25.63 16.79
CA VAL A 14 20.88 -26.25 15.93
C VAL A 14 20.24 -27.05 14.80
N ARG A 15 19.18 -27.82 15.10
CA ARG A 15 18.44 -28.55 14.07
C ARG A 15 17.78 -27.61 13.07
N ALA A 16 17.17 -26.52 13.53
CA ALA A 16 16.55 -25.52 12.66
C ALA A 16 17.61 -24.82 11.79
N THR A 17 18.81 -24.52 12.31
CA THR A 17 19.89 -23.95 11.52
C THR A 17 20.43 -24.92 10.47
N ASP A 18 20.57 -26.21 10.80
CA ASP A 18 21.01 -27.24 9.85
C ASP A 18 19.98 -27.44 8.73
N GLU A 19 18.69 -27.43 9.07
CA GLU A 19 17.60 -27.49 8.11
C GLU A 19 17.60 -26.26 7.19
N ALA A 20 17.77 -25.05 7.74
CA ALA A 20 17.87 -23.83 6.95
C ALA A 20 19.09 -23.85 5.99
N GLU A 21 20.24 -24.36 6.46
CA GLU A 21 21.43 -24.48 5.60
C GLU A 21 21.23 -25.51 4.48
N LYS A 22 20.53 -26.61 4.77
CA LYS A 22 20.14 -27.60 3.77
C LYS A 22 19.23 -26.99 2.70
N TRP A 23 18.18 -26.28 3.08
CA TRP A 23 17.27 -25.61 2.14
C TRP A 23 18.00 -24.54 1.31
N LYS A 24 18.94 -23.81 1.91
CA LYS A 24 19.80 -22.85 1.19
C LYS A 24 20.64 -23.52 0.11
N LYS A 25 21.23 -24.68 0.40
CA LYS A 25 22.02 -25.47 -0.58
C LYS A 25 21.13 -26.02 -1.70
N GLU A 26 19.95 -26.52 -1.38
CA GLU A 26 19.00 -27.00 -2.38
C GLU A 26 18.49 -25.87 -3.30
N ALA A 27 18.19 -24.70 -2.73
CA ALA A 27 17.80 -23.51 -3.50
C ALA A 27 18.92 -23.03 -4.44
N GLN A 28 20.17 -23.06 -3.98
CA GLN A 28 21.33 -22.70 -4.80
C GLN A 28 21.54 -23.68 -5.96
N LEU A 29 21.44 -24.99 -5.70
CA LEU A 29 21.52 -26.02 -6.75
C LEU A 29 20.37 -25.90 -7.77
N ALA A 30 19.17 -25.56 -7.32
CA ALA A 30 18.04 -25.31 -8.21
C ALA A 30 18.30 -24.09 -9.11
N ARG A 31 18.84 -23.01 -8.55
CA ARG A 31 19.22 -21.80 -9.31
C ARG A 31 20.24 -22.11 -10.40
N GLU A 32 21.31 -22.84 -10.06
CA GLU A 32 22.35 -23.23 -11.02
C GLU A 32 21.79 -24.12 -12.15
N ARG A 33 20.86 -25.02 -11.84
CA ARG A 33 20.18 -25.84 -12.86
C ARG A 33 19.32 -24.99 -13.80
N TYR A 34 18.57 -24.02 -13.27
CA TYR A 34 17.76 -23.14 -14.10
C TYR A 34 18.61 -22.21 -14.95
N GLU A 35 19.73 -21.72 -14.43
CA GLU A 35 20.69 -20.92 -15.18
C GLU A 35 21.29 -21.73 -16.35
N LEU A 36 21.73 -22.96 -16.08
CA LEU A 36 22.24 -23.86 -17.13
C LEU A 36 21.17 -24.16 -18.19
N TYR A 37 19.95 -24.48 -17.77
CA TYR A 37 18.84 -24.70 -18.69
C TYR A 37 18.52 -23.45 -19.54
N GLY A 38 18.55 -22.26 -18.92
CA GLY A 38 18.36 -20.99 -19.61
C GLY A 38 19.43 -20.72 -20.67
N THR A 39 20.70 -20.96 -20.34
CA THR A 39 21.80 -20.81 -21.33
C THR A 39 21.67 -21.79 -22.49
N GLN A 40 21.29 -23.05 -22.23
CA GLN A 40 21.07 -24.05 -23.27
C GLN A 40 19.89 -23.69 -24.19
N LEU A 41 18.79 -23.19 -23.61
CA LEU A 41 17.64 -22.73 -24.38
C LEU A 41 18.00 -21.53 -25.25
N ASN A 42 18.71 -20.54 -24.71
CA ASN A 42 19.18 -19.38 -25.46
C ASN A 42 20.11 -19.80 -26.61
N GLN A 43 21.01 -20.75 -26.38
CA GLN A 43 21.87 -21.28 -27.44
C GLN A 43 21.05 -21.96 -28.55
N ASN A 44 20.01 -22.74 -28.20
CA ASN A 44 19.10 -23.34 -29.17
C ASN A 44 18.31 -22.29 -29.96
N ILE A 45 17.84 -21.21 -29.31
CA ILE A 45 17.15 -20.10 -29.98
C ILE A 45 18.06 -19.43 -31.00
N VAL A 46 19.32 -19.14 -30.63
CA VAL A 46 20.30 -18.56 -31.55
C VAL A 46 20.60 -19.49 -32.73
N GLN A 47 20.77 -20.79 -32.48
CA GLN A 47 21.00 -21.77 -33.55
C GLN A 47 19.79 -21.89 -34.50
N MET A 48 18.57 -21.89 -33.96
CA MET A 48 17.36 -21.90 -34.77
C MET A 48 17.19 -20.61 -35.56
N GLY A 49 17.54 -19.46 -34.98
CA GLY A 49 17.58 -18.16 -35.66
C GLY A 49 18.51 -18.17 -36.87
N ALA A 50 19.74 -18.67 -36.69
CA ALA A 50 20.71 -18.78 -37.78
C ALA A 50 20.22 -19.71 -38.92
N LYS A 51 19.61 -20.86 -38.59
CA LYS A 51 19.02 -21.75 -39.60
C LYS A 51 17.84 -21.11 -40.34
N LEU A 52 17.02 -20.33 -39.64
CA LEU A 52 15.89 -19.64 -40.25
C LEU A 52 16.39 -18.56 -41.23
N GLU A 53 17.46 -17.85 -40.87
CA GLU A 53 18.11 -16.86 -41.72
C GLU A 53 18.72 -17.50 -42.97
N GLU A 54 19.40 -18.66 -42.82
CA GLU A 54 19.93 -19.44 -43.94
C GLU A 54 18.82 -19.86 -44.91
N VAL A 55 17.73 -20.45 -44.41
CA VAL A 55 16.58 -20.87 -45.24
C VAL A 55 15.91 -19.66 -45.90
N SER A 56 15.82 -18.52 -45.22
CA SER A 56 15.29 -17.28 -45.79
C SER A 56 16.14 -16.78 -46.96
N ASN A 57 17.47 -16.83 -46.81
CA ASN A 57 18.40 -16.46 -47.87
C ASN A 57 18.32 -17.41 -49.07
N GLU A 58 18.22 -18.73 -48.83
CA GLU A 58 18.02 -19.73 -49.89
C GLU A 58 16.71 -19.49 -50.65
N LYS A 59 15.62 -19.20 -49.92
CA LYS A 59 14.32 -18.86 -50.52
C LYS A 59 14.45 -17.65 -51.44
N LEU A 60 15.12 -16.58 -51.01
CA LEU A 60 15.29 -15.36 -51.79
C LEU A 60 16.09 -15.61 -53.09
N VAL A 61 17.12 -16.46 -53.01
CA VAL A 61 17.88 -16.90 -54.20
C VAL A 61 17.01 -17.72 -55.16
N LEU A 62 16.17 -18.62 -54.64
CA LEU A 62 15.25 -19.41 -55.46
C LEU A 62 14.17 -18.55 -56.10
N GLU A 63 13.61 -17.58 -55.38
CA GLU A 63 12.64 -16.62 -55.92
C GLU A 63 13.24 -15.80 -57.07
N SER A 64 14.49 -15.34 -56.93
CA SER A 64 15.22 -14.68 -58.02
C SER A 64 15.40 -15.58 -59.26
N LYS A 65 15.71 -16.87 -59.06
CA LYS A 65 15.81 -17.84 -60.16
C LYS A 65 14.46 -18.10 -60.84
N VAL A 66 13.39 -18.24 -60.08
CA VAL A 66 12.03 -18.43 -60.60
C VAL A 66 11.62 -17.21 -61.43
N GLN A 67 11.89 -15.99 -60.94
CA GLN A 67 11.61 -14.77 -61.67
C GLN A 67 12.38 -14.71 -63.00
N THR A 68 13.65 -15.12 -63.00
CA THR A 68 14.48 -15.16 -64.20
C THR A 68 13.95 -16.17 -65.23
N LEU A 69 13.56 -17.36 -64.80
CA LEU A 69 12.98 -18.39 -65.67
C LEU A 69 11.61 -17.97 -66.20
N ALA A 70 10.78 -17.30 -65.38
CA ALA A 70 9.50 -16.76 -65.81
C ALA A 70 9.68 -15.73 -66.94
N SER A 71 10.65 -14.82 -66.81
CA SER A 71 10.99 -13.87 -67.89
C SER A 71 11.52 -14.55 -69.16
N GLN A 72 12.25 -15.67 -69.04
CA GLN A 72 12.69 -16.45 -70.20
C GLN A 72 11.52 -17.16 -70.90
N ILE A 73 10.58 -17.73 -70.15
CA ILE A 73 9.36 -18.36 -70.70
C ILE A 73 8.48 -17.31 -71.37
N GLU A 74 8.36 -16.12 -70.79
CA GLU A 74 7.61 -14.99 -71.36
C GLU A 74 8.18 -14.55 -72.71
N MET A 75 9.53 -14.53 -72.86
CA MET A 75 10.18 -14.28 -74.15
C MET A 75 9.96 -15.41 -75.17
N LEU A 76 9.94 -16.68 -74.73
CA LEU A 76 9.68 -17.82 -75.61
C LEU A 76 8.21 -17.89 -76.05
N HIS A 77 7.27 -17.55 -75.16
CA HIS A 77 5.85 -17.46 -75.48
C HIS A 77 5.51 -16.30 -76.42
N ALA A 78 6.35 -15.25 -76.50
CA ALA A 78 6.21 -14.18 -77.47
C ALA A 78 6.59 -14.61 -78.92
N ILE A 79 7.25 -15.75 -79.11
CA ILE A 79 7.77 -16.23 -80.41
C ILE A 79 6.84 -17.24 -81.08
N ASP A 80 6.02 -18.01 -80.34
CA ASP A 80 5.27 -19.16 -80.90
C ASP A 80 3.73 -19.06 -80.79
N ARG A 81 3.07 -18.52 -81.84
CA ARG A 81 1.73 -18.92 -82.31
C ARG A 81 1.35 -18.28 -83.68
N PRO A 82 0.52 -18.93 -84.52
CA PRO A 82 0.80 -20.13 -85.33
C PRO A 82 0.57 -19.86 -86.85
N ASN A 83 1.13 -20.67 -87.76
CA ASN A 83 0.65 -20.73 -89.16
C ASN A 83 0.79 -22.15 -89.74
N LEU A 84 -0.36 -22.80 -89.95
CA LEU A 84 -0.55 -24.06 -90.67
C LEU A 84 -1.48 -23.77 -91.85
N VAL A 85 -1.03 -23.94 -93.10
CA VAL A 85 -1.89 -24.21 -94.27
C VAL A 85 -1.13 -25.05 -95.32
N ASN A 86 -1.74 -26.21 -95.60
CA ASN A 86 -1.77 -27.09 -96.78
C ASN A 86 -1.02 -26.73 -98.07
N ASP A 87 -0.48 -27.76 -98.75
CA ASP A 87 -0.79 -27.96 -100.17
C ASP A 87 -0.69 -29.44 -100.63
N ASP A 88 -1.41 -29.73 -101.71
CA ASP A 88 -1.96 -31.02 -102.15
C ASP A 88 -1.12 -31.83 -103.18
N ASN A 89 -1.49 -33.12 -103.31
CA ASN A 89 -1.46 -34.01 -104.49
C ASN A 89 -0.17 -34.69 -105.06
N ARG A 90 -0.04 -35.99 -104.74
CA ARG A 90 -0.18 -37.20 -105.60
C ARG A 90 0.45 -37.22 -107.03
N TYR A 91 1.37 -38.16 -107.31
CA TYR A 91 1.19 -39.38 -108.14
C TYR A 91 2.52 -40.18 -108.34
N ALA A 92 2.52 -41.43 -107.86
CA ALA A 92 3.15 -42.68 -108.34
C ALA A 92 4.54 -42.68 -109.01
N VAL A 93 5.50 -43.49 -108.50
CA VAL A 93 6.26 -44.54 -109.25
C VAL A 93 7.03 -45.49 -108.29
N ASN A 94 6.54 -46.74 -108.24
CA ASN A 94 7.25 -48.03 -108.29
C ASN A 94 8.49 -48.32 -107.40
N SER A 95 8.32 -49.34 -106.54
CA SER A 95 9.30 -50.32 -106.01
C SER A 95 10.47 -49.84 -105.14
N VAL A 96 10.96 -48.60 -105.26
CA VAL A 96 11.98 -48.02 -104.37
C VAL A 96 11.34 -47.38 -103.14
N GLU A 97 10.14 -46.82 -103.30
CA GLU A 97 9.34 -46.25 -102.20
C GLU A 97 8.89 -47.31 -101.20
N LEU A 98 8.64 -48.56 -101.62
CA LEU A 98 8.27 -49.64 -100.69
C LEU A 98 9.45 -49.97 -99.75
N GLN A 99 10.68 -49.99 -100.26
CA GLN A 99 11.90 -50.21 -99.46
C GLN A 99 12.20 -49.01 -98.55
N LYS A 100 11.98 -47.78 -99.04
CA LYS A 100 12.15 -46.55 -98.26
C LYS A 100 11.11 -46.46 -97.13
N MET A 101 9.85 -46.76 -97.42
CA MET A 101 8.77 -46.88 -96.44
C MET A 101 9.03 -48.03 -95.45
N GLN A 102 9.63 -49.14 -95.89
CA GLN A 102 10.03 -50.24 -95.00
C GLN A 102 11.13 -49.80 -94.02
N ASN A 103 12.11 -49.03 -94.50
CA ASN A 103 13.20 -48.47 -93.69
C ASN A 103 12.69 -47.38 -92.74
N GLU A 104 11.84 -46.47 -93.22
CA GLU A 104 11.18 -45.43 -92.40
C GLU A 104 10.25 -46.07 -91.35
N LEU A 105 9.56 -47.16 -91.69
CA LEU A 105 8.74 -47.91 -90.74
C LEU A 105 9.59 -48.62 -89.68
N THR A 106 10.75 -49.17 -90.04
CA THR A 106 11.66 -49.79 -89.07
C THR A 106 12.33 -48.76 -88.17
N GLU A 107 12.69 -47.58 -88.69
CA GLU A 107 13.17 -46.45 -87.90
C GLU A 107 12.09 -45.92 -86.94
N ALA A 108 10.87 -45.72 -87.44
CA ALA A 108 9.72 -45.32 -86.62
C ALA A 108 9.38 -46.36 -85.53
N VAL A 109 9.51 -47.66 -85.81
CA VAL A 109 9.33 -48.73 -84.82
C VAL A 109 10.43 -48.70 -83.76
N ASN A 110 11.68 -48.45 -84.15
CA ASN A 110 12.79 -48.31 -83.20
C ASN A 110 12.63 -47.07 -82.31
N ASP A 111 12.20 -45.95 -82.88
CA ASP A 111 11.92 -44.72 -82.13
C ASP A 111 10.73 -44.90 -81.18
N HIS A 112 9.69 -45.62 -81.62
CA HIS A 112 8.57 -46.00 -80.77
C HIS A 112 9.02 -46.90 -79.61
N GLN A 113 9.92 -47.85 -79.85
CA GLN A 113 10.49 -48.72 -78.83
C GLN A 113 11.32 -47.92 -77.81
N ARG A 114 12.13 -46.95 -78.25
CA ARG A 114 12.88 -46.04 -77.36
C ARG A 114 11.94 -45.15 -76.54
N ALA A 115 10.91 -44.57 -77.17
CA ALA A 115 9.90 -43.77 -76.48
C ALA A 115 9.18 -44.60 -75.41
N LYS A 116 8.87 -45.86 -75.69
CA LYS A 116 8.25 -46.78 -74.74
C LYS A 116 9.15 -47.09 -73.54
N GLN A 117 10.45 -47.28 -73.75
CA GLN A 117 11.43 -47.45 -72.66
C GLN A 117 11.53 -46.20 -71.78
N LEU A 118 11.58 -45.01 -72.41
CA LEU A 118 11.59 -43.72 -71.71
C LEU A 118 10.32 -43.51 -70.87
N ILE A 119 9.15 -43.89 -71.40
CA ILE A 119 7.88 -43.80 -70.65
C ILE A 119 7.90 -44.72 -69.44
N GLU A 120 8.40 -45.95 -69.56
CA GLU A 120 8.49 -46.86 -68.41
C GLU A 120 9.53 -46.39 -67.37
N GLU A 121 10.66 -45.81 -67.80
CA GLU A 121 11.62 -45.20 -66.88
C GLU A 121 11.02 -43.99 -66.15
N LEU A 122 10.28 -43.13 -66.86
CA LEU A 122 9.59 -41.99 -66.27
C LEU A 122 8.49 -42.43 -65.30
N LYS A 123 7.73 -43.49 -65.61
CA LYS A 123 6.75 -44.08 -64.69
C LYS A 123 7.41 -44.61 -63.41
N ALA A 124 8.55 -45.29 -63.52
CA ALA A 124 9.27 -45.79 -62.35
C ALA A 124 9.78 -44.64 -61.47
N LYS A 125 10.30 -43.55 -62.08
CA LYS A 125 10.69 -42.34 -61.36
C LYS A 125 9.50 -41.64 -60.70
N LEU A 126 8.36 -41.56 -61.39
CA LEU A 126 7.12 -41.01 -60.85
C LEU A 126 6.67 -41.79 -59.60
N MET A 127 6.59 -43.12 -59.68
CA MET A 127 6.21 -43.96 -58.54
C MET A 127 7.14 -43.78 -57.35
N ASN A 128 8.46 -43.67 -57.58
CA ASN A 128 9.41 -43.45 -56.49
C ASN A 128 9.21 -42.09 -55.83
N LYS A 129 8.90 -41.05 -56.62
CA LYS A 129 8.58 -39.72 -56.10
C LYS A 129 7.25 -39.67 -55.36
N GLU A 130 6.24 -40.38 -55.83
CA GLU A 130 4.96 -40.56 -55.11
C GLU A 130 5.19 -41.22 -53.75
N GLN A 131 6.04 -42.24 -53.69
CA GLN A 131 6.39 -42.89 -52.42
C GLN A 131 7.14 -41.94 -51.47
N GLU A 132 8.13 -41.18 -51.95
CA GLU A 132 8.81 -40.15 -51.16
C GLU A 132 7.82 -39.13 -50.58
N VAL A 133 6.88 -38.62 -51.40
CA VAL A 133 5.84 -37.68 -50.96
C VAL A 133 4.96 -38.29 -49.87
N LEU A 134 4.58 -39.57 -49.99
CA LEU A 134 3.81 -40.26 -48.95
C LEU A 134 4.59 -40.37 -47.64
N THR A 135 5.88 -40.72 -47.70
CA THR A 135 6.71 -40.79 -46.48
C THR A 135 6.90 -39.44 -45.81
N LEU A 136 7.13 -38.37 -46.59
CA LEU A 136 7.26 -37.01 -46.07
C LEU A 136 5.94 -36.49 -45.51
N SER A 137 4.80 -36.79 -46.15
CA SER A 137 3.46 -36.44 -45.67
C SER A 137 3.16 -37.10 -44.33
N SER A 138 3.52 -38.37 -44.15
CA SER A 138 3.40 -39.06 -42.87
C SER A 138 4.25 -38.40 -41.78
N ALA A 139 5.53 -38.11 -42.08
CA ALA A 139 6.44 -37.47 -41.12
C ALA A 139 5.96 -36.06 -40.72
N LEU A 140 5.42 -35.30 -41.68
CA LEU A 140 4.85 -33.97 -41.42
C LEU A 140 3.63 -34.04 -40.50
N ASN A 141 2.78 -35.05 -40.66
CA ASN A 141 1.63 -35.26 -39.77
C ASN A 141 2.06 -35.62 -38.34
N ASP A 142 3.10 -36.44 -38.18
CA ASP A 142 3.64 -36.79 -36.86
C ASP A 142 4.20 -35.55 -36.14
N GLU A 143 4.96 -34.72 -36.85
CA GLU A 143 5.47 -33.46 -36.29
C GLU A 143 4.35 -32.47 -35.96
N LYS A 144 3.32 -32.38 -36.80
CA LYS A 144 2.12 -31.58 -36.51
C LYS A 144 1.43 -32.04 -35.22
N LEU A 145 1.34 -33.35 -34.98
CA LEU A 145 0.73 -33.91 -33.78
C LEU A 145 1.56 -33.59 -32.52
N LYS A 146 2.90 -33.71 -32.60
CA LYS A 146 3.82 -33.32 -31.52
C LYS A 146 3.72 -31.83 -31.21
N LEU A 147 3.63 -31.00 -32.24
CA LEU A 147 3.51 -29.55 -32.09
C LEU A 147 2.18 -29.19 -31.42
N MET A 148 1.06 -29.80 -31.83
CA MET A 148 -0.24 -29.63 -31.16
C MET A 148 -0.18 -30.02 -29.68
N LYS A 149 0.47 -31.14 -29.34
CA LYS A 149 0.67 -31.57 -27.94
C LYS A 149 1.47 -30.54 -27.14
N ARG A 150 2.59 -30.03 -27.69
CA ARG A 150 3.37 -28.98 -27.03
C ARG A 150 2.60 -27.68 -26.86
N THR A 151 1.77 -27.28 -27.84
CA THR A 151 0.91 -26.10 -27.71
C THR A 151 -0.09 -26.27 -26.56
N THR A 152 -0.68 -27.46 -26.39
CA THR A 152 -1.58 -27.72 -25.25
C THR A 152 -0.84 -27.73 -23.91
N GLU A 153 0.38 -28.27 -23.85
CA GLU A 153 1.21 -28.24 -22.64
C GLU A 153 1.62 -26.81 -22.27
N LEU A 154 1.99 -25.98 -23.25
CA LEU A 154 2.30 -24.57 -23.03
C LEU A 154 1.11 -23.79 -22.49
N ALA A 155 -0.10 -23.99 -23.04
CA ALA A 155 -1.31 -23.34 -22.54
C ALA A 155 -1.59 -23.68 -21.06
N LEU A 156 -1.38 -24.94 -20.65
CA LEU A 156 -1.54 -25.35 -19.25
C LEU A 156 -0.50 -24.69 -18.33
N VAL A 157 0.75 -24.58 -18.79
CA VAL A 157 1.82 -23.91 -18.04
C VAL A 157 1.52 -22.42 -17.90
N GLU A 158 1.11 -21.74 -18.97
CA GLU A 158 0.71 -20.32 -18.95
C GLU A 158 -0.44 -20.07 -17.97
N GLU A 159 -1.43 -20.95 -17.92
CA GLU A 159 -2.54 -20.86 -16.97
C GLU A 159 -2.06 -21.05 -15.51
N SER A 160 -1.19 -22.03 -15.27
CA SER A 160 -0.59 -22.26 -13.95
C SER A 160 0.27 -21.07 -13.48
N LEU A 161 0.97 -20.43 -14.40
CA LEU A 161 1.82 -19.27 -14.14
C LEU A 161 0.95 -18.04 -13.85
N SER A 162 -0.16 -17.87 -14.59
CA SER A 162 -1.14 -16.81 -14.33
C SER A 162 -1.77 -16.96 -12.94
N ARG A 163 -2.11 -18.18 -12.51
CA ARG A 163 -2.57 -18.46 -11.13
C ARG A 163 -1.51 -18.12 -10.09
N ALA A 164 -0.26 -18.54 -10.30
CA ALA A 164 0.83 -18.24 -9.37
C ALA A 164 1.08 -16.73 -9.24
N ARG A 165 1.01 -15.97 -10.34
CA ARG A 165 1.10 -14.50 -10.33
C ARG A 165 -0.04 -13.86 -9.54
N SER A 166 -1.28 -14.30 -9.76
CA SER A 166 -2.43 -13.79 -9.01
C SER A 166 -2.27 -14.00 -7.50
N ILE A 167 -1.78 -15.17 -7.07
CA ILE A 167 -1.54 -15.44 -5.64
C ILE A 167 -0.41 -14.55 -5.09
N ALA A 168 0.65 -14.33 -5.87
CA ALA A 168 1.76 -13.46 -5.46
C ALA A 168 1.32 -11.99 -5.32
N GLU A 169 0.48 -11.51 -6.24
CA GLU A 169 -0.09 -10.15 -6.17
C GLU A 169 -1.01 -9.98 -4.95
N GLU A 170 -1.83 -10.99 -4.64
CA GLU A 170 -2.69 -10.99 -3.46
C GLU A 170 -1.86 -11.00 -2.16
N GLN A 171 -0.80 -11.82 -2.09
CA GLN A 171 0.14 -11.82 -0.97
C GLN A 171 0.85 -10.47 -0.82
N GLN A 172 1.29 -9.86 -1.91
CA GLN A 172 1.91 -8.53 -1.88
C GLN A 172 0.94 -7.49 -1.30
N LYS A 173 -0.31 -7.49 -1.76
CA LYS A 173 -1.33 -6.57 -1.23
C LYS A 173 -1.54 -6.76 0.27
N HIS A 174 -1.62 -8.00 0.75
CA HIS A 174 -1.72 -8.28 2.18
C HIS A 174 -0.49 -7.81 2.97
N THR A 175 0.72 -7.95 2.41
CA THR A 175 1.93 -7.43 3.07
C THR A 175 1.96 -5.91 3.14
N GLU A 176 1.50 -5.22 2.08
CA GLU A 176 1.40 -3.76 2.06
C GLU A 176 0.35 -3.24 3.05
N GLU A 177 -0.80 -3.91 3.15
CA GLU A 177 -1.82 -3.62 4.16
C GLU A 177 -1.29 -3.83 5.59
N ALA A 178 -0.54 -4.91 5.84
CA ALA A 178 0.07 -5.18 7.12
C ALA A 178 1.12 -4.13 7.52
N LEU A 179 1.95 -3.69 6.56
CA LEU A 179 2.93 -2.61 6.78
C LEU A 179 2.21 -1.28 7.09
N SER A 180 1.16 -0.94 6.35
CA SER A 180 0.38 0.27 6.59
C SER A 180 -0.28 0.25 7.98
N LEU A 181 -0.80 -0.90 8.41
CA LEU A 181 -1.37 -1.05 9.76
C LEU A 181 -0.28 -0.94 10.84
N SER A 182 0.89 -1.53 10.61
CA SER A 182 2.03 -1.45 11.52
C SER A 182 2.51 0.00 11.70
N GLU A 183 2.59 0.77 10.61
CA GLU A 183 2.93 2.19 10.64
C GLU A 183 1.88 3.00 11.43
N GLN A 184 0.58 2.75 11.20
CA GLN A 184 -0.48 3.39 11.97
C GLN A 184 -0.37 3.06 13.47
N LEU A 185 -0.15 1.80 13.83
CA LEU A 185 0.02 1.38 15.22
C LEU A 185 1.25 2.01 15.87
N GLN A 186 2.34 2.19 15.13
CA GLN A 186 3.55 2.87 15.62
C GLN A 186 3.27 4.36 15.89
N ASN A 187 2.52 5.02 15.01
CA ASN A 187 2.10 6.41 15.19
C ASN A 187 1.14 6.58 16.37
N GLU A 188 0.18 5.68 16.55
CA GLU A 188 -0.72 5.65 17.71
C GLU A 188 0.06 5.38 19.01
N LYS A 189 1.00 4.43 19.00
CA LYS A 189 1.90 4.16 20.14
C LYS A 189 2.71 5.40 20.52
N ALA A 190 3.26 6.13 19.56
CA ALA A 190 3.99 7.36 19.82
C ALA A 190 3.09 8.43 20.45
N THR A 191 1.87 8.58 19.95
CA THR A 191 0.87 9.52 20.48
C THR A 191 0.47 9.17 21.91
N VAL A 192 0.16 7.90 22.18
CA VAL A 192 -0.18 7.41 23.52
C VAL A 192 1.01 7.56 24.47
N SER A 193 2.23 7.28 24.02
CA SER A 193 3.45 7.44 24.84
C SER A 193 3.66 8.90 25.25
N ARG A 194 3.43 9.87 24.34
CA ARG A 194 3.47 11.30 24.66
C ARG A 194 2.39 11.67 25.68
N ALA A 195 1.16 11.20 25.51
CA ALA A 195 0.07 11.45 26.45
C ALA A 195 0.34 10.86 27.84
N ILE A 196 0.93 9.66 27.92
CA ILE A 196 1.33 9.04 29.18
C ILE A 196 2.45 9.85 29.85
N ALA A 197 3.44 10.32 29.09
CA ALA A 197 4.51 11.18 29.63
C ALA A 197 3.95 12.48 30.21
N GLN A 198 3.05 13.15 29.51
CA GLN A 198 2.36 14.35 30.01
C GLN A 198 1.55 14.08 31.28
N ASN A 199 0.80 12.97 31.32
CA ASN A 199 0.06 12.58 32.52
C ASN A 199 0.99 12.27 33.71
N ARG A 200 2.17 11.72 33.46
CA ARG A 200 3.19 11.49 34.49
C ARG A 200 3.72 12.82 35.04
N GLU A 201 4.04 13.77 34.16
CA GLU A 201 4.49 15.10 34.55
C GLU A 201 3.44 15.84 35.37
N LEU A 202 2.17 15.82 34.94
CA LEU A 202 1.06 16.42 35.70
C LEU A 202 0.89 15.79 37.09
N LYS A 203 1.11 14.47 37.22
CA LYS A 203 1.09 13.79 38.52
C LYS A 203 2.26 14.22 39.40
N GLU A 204 3.46 14.37 38.83
CA GLU A 204 4.63 14.90 39.56
C GLU A 204 4.39 16.33 40.04
N GLN A 205 3.84 17.20 39.18
CA GLN A 205 3.46 18.57 39.56
C GLN A 205 2.40 18.58 40.68
N LEU A 206 1.42 17.67 40.63
CA LEU A 206 0.40 17.56 41.68
C LEU A 206 1.00 17.13 43.03
N ILE A 207 1.92 16.16 43.00
CA ILE A 207 2.64 15.71 44.20
C ILE A 207 3.47 16.87 44.77
N GLU A 208 4.19 17.61 43.93
CA GLU A 208 4.99 18.76 44.37
C GLU A 208 4.12 19.85 45.01
N LEU A 209 2.94 20.14 44.43
CA LEU A 209 1.98 21.08 45.02
C LEU A 209 1.41 20.58 46.34
N GLN A 210 1.13 19.27 46.45
CA GLN A 210 0.67 18.66 47.69
C GLN A 210 1.74 18.75 48.79
N ASP A 211 3.01 18.48 48.47
CA ASP A 211 4.13 18.59 49.41
C ASP A 211 4.33 20.04 49.87
N LYS A 212 4.27 21.01 48.94
CA LYS A 212 4.31 22.43 49.27
C LYS A 212 3.16 22.84 50.19
N LEU A 213 1.95 22.34 49.95
CA LEU A 213 0.80 22.61 50.81
C LEU A 213 0.99 22.02 52.22
N ILE A 214 1.50 20.80 52.32
CA ILE A 214 1.82 20.17 53.62
C ILE A 214 2.88 20.98 54.35
N MET A 215 3.94 21.41 53.66
CA MET A 215 5.00 22.24 54.23
C MET A 215 4.45 23.58 54.77
N VAL A 216 3.62 24.28 53.98
CA VAL A 216 3.02 25.55 54.38
C VAL A 216 2.03 25.37 55.54
N THR A 217 1.25 24.29 55.56
CA THR A 217 0.32 24.02 56.66
C THR A 217 1.06 23.65 57.94
N GLN A 218 2.13 22.86 57.86
CA GLN A 218 3.02 22.56 58.98
C GLN A 218 3.68 23.84 59.54
N GLU A 219 4.26 24.68 58.68
CA GLU A 219 4.88 25.94 59.10
C GLU A 219 3.85 26.91 59.71
N SER A 220 2.62 26.94 59.15
CA SER A 220 1.51 27.72 59.72
C SER A 220 1.12 27.22 61.11
N MET A 221 1.01 25.90 61.29
CA MET A 221 0.73 25.28 62.59
C MET A 221 1.83 25.55 63.61
N GLU A 222 3.10 25.51 63.20
CA GLU A 222 4.24 25.83 64.07
C GLU A 222 4.26 27.31 64.48
N ARG A 223 4.02 28.22 63.53
CA ARG A 223 3.89 29.66 63.83
C ARG A 223 2.73 29.92 64.78
N GLU A 224 1.59 29.27 64.58
CA GLU A 224 0.42 29.40 65.43
C GLU A 224 0.65 28.82 66.84
N SER A 225 1.30 27.66 66.94
CA SER A 225 1.72 27.07 68.21
C SER A 225 2.70 27.98 68.97
N GLY A 226 3.66 28.59 68.27
CA GLY A 226 4.57 29.59 68.81
C GLY A 226 3.84 30.83 69.30
N ARG A 227 2.86 31.32 68.53
CA ARG A 227 2.00 32.45 68.90
C ARG A 227 1.17 32.16 70.16
N LEU A 228 0.55 30.97 70.24
CA LEU A 228 -0.20 30.53 71.42
C LEU A 228 0.70 30.41 72.66
N SER A 229 1.90 29.87 72.49
CA SER A 229 2.91 29.78 73.57
C SER A 229 3.33 31.16 74.07
N ALA A 230 3.58 32.10 73.15
CA ALA A 230 3.91 33.49 73.48
C ALA A 230 2.75 34.20 74.19
N LEU A 231 1.50 34.00 73.75
CA LEU A 231 0.31 34.53 74.44
C LEU A 231 0.17 33.98 75.86
N HIS A 232 0.41 32.69 76.06
CA HIS A 232 0.39 32.09 77.39
C HIS A 232 1.46 32.69 78.29
N LEU A 233 2.69 32.88 77.78
CA LEU A 233 3.77 33.55 78.52
C LEU A 233 3.40 35.00 78.88
N VAL A 234 2.84 35.76 77.95
CA VAL A 234 2.33 37.11 78.21
C VAL A 234 1.24 37.08 79.29
N GLY A 235 0.34 36.10 79.26
CA GLY A 235 -0.67 35.88 80.30
C GLY A 235 -0.05 35.59 81.68
N GLN A 236 0.97 34.75 81.74
CA GLN A 236 1.73 34.48 82.97
C GLN A 236 2.41 35.74 83.51
N LEU A 237 3.14 36.46 82.66
CA LEU A 237 3.80 37.73 83.02
C LEU A 237 2.79 38.79 83.46
N ARG A 238 1.62 38.87 82.83
CA ARG A 238 0.53 39.78 83.22
C ARG A 238 -0.01 39.42 84.60
N ASN A 239 -0.17 38.13 84.90
CA ASN A 239 -0.61 37.67 86.22
C ASN A 239 0.46 37.96 87.29
N GLU A 240 1.74 37.78 86.98
CA GLU A 240 2.83 38.16 87.87
C GLU A 240 2.89 39.68 88.10
N LEU A 241 2.72 40.48 87.05
CA LEU A 241 2.65 41.93 87.14
C LEU A 241 1.46 42.39 87.99
N ASN A 242 0.28 41.79 87.82
CA ASN A 242 -0.89 42.06 88.65
C ASN A 242 -0.66 41.64 90.11
N ARG A 243 0.09 40.56 90.36
CA ARG A 243 0.47 40.13 91.71
C ARG A 243 1.45 41.12 92.36
N LEU A 244 2.41 41.64 91.60
CA LEU A 244 3.38 42.64 92.03
C LEU A 244 2.73 44.02 92.21
N SER A 245 1.81 44.42 91.33
CA SER A 245 1.03 45.65 91.47
C SER A 245 0.03 45.55 92.61
N GLY A 246 -0.55 44.38 92.86
CA GLY A 246 -1.39 44.10 94.03
C GLY A 246 -0.64 44.13 95.36
N GLN A 247 0.69 43.97 95.34
CA GLN A 247 1.56 44.21 96.51
C GLN A 247 2.03 45.67 96.63
N SER A 248 1.83 46.49 95.60
CA SER A 248 2.26 47.88 95.53
C SER A 248 1.07 48.81 95.25
N PHE A 249 0.12 48.89 96.19
CA PHE A 249 -0.52 50.15 96.58
C PHE A 249 -1.51 49.91 97.73
N ASP A 250 -1.11 50.32 98.93
CA ASP A 250 -2.04 50.68 100.00
C ASP A 250 -2.33 52.18 99.79
N GLY A 251 -3.47 52.52 99.18
CA GLY A 251 -3.77 53.92 98.85
C GLY A 251 -4.96 54.21 97.92
N LYS A 252 -6.18 54.06 98.46
CA LYS A 252 -7.40 54.89 98.27
C LYS A 252 -7.91 55.29 96.86
N ASN A 253 -9.23 55.04 96.68
CA ASN A 253 -10.25 55.71 95.85
C ASN A 253 -10.16 55.57 94.32
N VAL A 254 -11.05 54.78 93.68
CA VAL A 254 -12.45 55.03 93.28
C VAL A 254 -12.59 55.72 91.91
N ASP A 255 -13.35 55.03 91.06
CA ASP A 255 -14.10 55.43 89.87
C ASP A 255 -13.44 55.54 88.48
N SER A 256 -13.73 54.49 87.70
CA SER A 256 -14.61 54.52 86.53
C SER A 256 -14.16 55.19 85.23
N LEU A 257 -14.47 54.45 84.15
CA LEU A 257 -14.36 54.73 82.71
C LEU A 257 -12.99 54.45 82.07
N ILE A 258 -12.91 53.32 81.36
CA ILE A 258 -12.93 53.28 79.89
C ILE A 258 -13.23 51.84 79.43
N VAL A 259 -14.26 51.73 78.59
CA VAL A 259 -14.76 50.53 77.92
C VAL A 259 -13.71 49.97 76.94
N PRO A 260 -13.46 48.65 76.90
CA PRO A 260 -12.93 48.00 75.71
C PRO A 260 -14.06 47.35 74.91
N ILE A 261 -14.08 47.75 73.64
CA ILE A 261 -14.84 47.25 72.50
C ILE A 261 -14.82 45.72 72.46
N MET A 262 -16.00 45.12 72.30
CA MET A 262 -16.16 43.70 72.01
C MET A 262 -15.58 43.36 70.63
N LEU A 263 -14.64 42.41 70.60
CA LEU A 263 -14.36 41.60 69.42
C LEU A 263 -14.91 40.21 69.70
N ASN A 264 -15.92 39.82 68.92
CA ASN A 264 -16.46 38.46 68.86
C ASN A 264 -15.34 37.48 68.46
N GLY A 265 -15.24 36.38 69.19
CA GLY A 265 -14.39 35.25 68.89
C GLY A 265 -14.96 34.02 69.57
N ASP A 266 -15.62 33.18 68.77
CA ASP A 266 -16.28 31.95 69.19
C ASP A 266 -15.29 30.98 69.85
N ALA A 267 -15.58 30.60 71.09
CA ALA A 267 -14.93 29.51 71.78
C ALA A 267 -15.78 28.24 71.62
N TYR A 268 -15.28 27.27 70.84
CA TYR A 268 -15.79 25.91 70.88
C TYR A 268 -15.38 25.25 72.20
N GLN A 269 -16.38 25.02 73.05
CA GLN A 269 -16.27 24.28 74.29
C GLN A 269 -16.45 22.78 73.99
N GLN A 270 -15.40 22.00 74.25
CA GLN A 270 -15.37 20.54 74.11
C GLN A 270 -16.21 19.91 75.23
N GLN A 271 -17.43 19.48 74.91
CA GLN A 271 -18.31 18.79 75.85
C GLN A 271 -18.28 17.28 75.60
N GLN A 272 -17.65 16.56 76.53
CA GLN A 272 -17.68 15.10 76.64
C GLN A 272 -19.11 14.67 77.00
N GLN A 273 -19.76 13.86 76.16
CA GLN A 273 -21.02 13.20 76.47
C GLN A 273 -20.76 11.79 77.02
N HIS A 274 -21.10 11.63 78.30
CA HIS A 274 -21.29 10.35 78.97
C HIS A 274 -22.60 9.72 78.47
N ILE A 275 -22.52 8.48 78.00
CA ILE A 275 -23.68 7.63 77.70
C ILE A 275 -24.32 7.19 79.02
N GLN A 276 -25.57 7.58 79.26
CA GLN A 276 -26.45 6.97 80.25
C GLN A 276 -27.56 6.22 79.53
N VAL A 277 -27.55 4.90 79.73
CA VAL A 277 -28.64 3.98 79.38
C VAL A 277 -29.77 4.25 80.37
N ASP A 278 -30.88 4.82 79.89
CA ASP A 278 -32.13 4.90 80.66
C ASP A 278 -33.13 3.90 80.07
N SER A 279 -33.23 2.77 80.75
CA SER A 279 -34.28 1.77 80.58
C SER A 279 -35.56 2.34 81.15
N ARG A 280 -36.54 2.65 80.30
CA ARG A 280 -37.90 2.95 80.75
C ARG A 280 -38.92 2.07 80.05
N ASP A 281 -39.42 1.15 80.85
CA ASP A 281 -40.71 0.48 80.68
C ASP A 281 -41.78 1.48 80.22
N ARG A 282 -42.43 1.15 79.11
CA ARG A 282 -43.80 1.60 78.82
C ARG A 282 -44.60 0.42 78.30
N ASP A 283 -45.49 -0.03 79.18
CA ASP A 283 -46.73 -0.75 78.97
C ASP A 283 -47.08 -1.08 77.52
N GLU A 284 -47.10 -2.39 77.23
CA GLU A 284 -47.89 -3.00 76.17
C GLU A 284 -49.39 -2.82 76.47
N THR A 285 -49.95 -1.66 76.14
CA THR A 285 -51.36 -1.60 75.78
C THR A 285 -51.47 -2.04 74.32
N ILE A 286 -51.93 -3.28 74.12
CA ILE A 286 -52.32 -3.82 72.82
C ILE A 286 -53.53 -3.02 72.33
N SER A 287 -53.28 -1.89 71.68
CA SER A 287 -54.24 -1.30 70.76
C SER A 287 -54.20 -2.14 69.49
N THR A 288 -55.25 -2.93 69.28
CA THR A 288 -55.53 -3.54 67.97
C THR A 288 -55.46 -2.44 66.91
N PRO A 289 -54.55 -2.53 65.92
CA PRO A 289 -54.42 -1.48 64.92
C PRO A 289 -55.75 -1.30 64.21
N SER A 290 -56.13 -0.04 63.99
CA SER A 290 -57.28 0.25 63.12
C SER A 290 -57.04 -0.42 61.76
N VAL A 291 -58.09 -0.91 61.10
CA VAL A 291 -57.99 -1.49 59.75
C VAL A 291 -57.25 -0.53 58.80
N SER A 292 -57.40 0.79 58.98
CA SER A 292 -56.65 1.81 58.23
C SER A 292 -55.14 1.77 58.48
N GLU A 293 -54.71 1.58 59.73
CA GLU A 293 -53.29 1.54 60.10
C GLU A 293 -52.59 0.26 59.61
N CYS A 294 -53.31 -0.86 59.52
CA CYS A 294 -52.78 -2.08 58.89
C CYS A 294 -52.58 -1.90 57.38
N TYR A 295 -53.54 -1.30 56.66
CA TYR A 295 -53.39 -1.04 55.23
C TYR A 295 -52.25 -0.05 54.93
N ASP A 296 -52.10 1.01 55.74
CA ASP A 296 -51.01 1.97 55.58
C ASP A 296 -49.63 1.36 55.91
N ARG A 297 -49.57 0.45 56.89
CA ARG A 297 -48.35 -0.31 57.23
C ARG A 297 -47.98 -1.30 56.14
N ASP A 298 -48.93 -2.06 55.59
CA ASP A 298 -48.68 -3.01 54.50
C ASP A 298 -48.28 -2.30 53.20
N MET A 299 -48.89 -1.15 52.90
CA MET A 299 -48.50 -0.32 51.74
C MET A 299 -47.09 0.27 51.92
N SER A 300 -46.73 0.63 53.15
CA SER A 300 -45.38 1.13 53.45
C SER A 300 -44.34 0.01 53.39
N LEU A 301 -44.65 -1.18 53.92
CA LEU A 301 -43.81 -2.37 53.84
C LEU A 301 -43.58 -2.79 52.39
N SER A 302 -44.62 -2.85 51.56
CA SER A 302 -44.48 -3.19 50.13
C SER A 302 -43.61 -2.18 49.39
N ARG A 303 -43.72 -0.87 49.69
CA ARG A 303 -42.83 0.14 49.13
C ARG A 303 -41.37 -0.01 49.60
N THR A 304 -41.16 -0.40 50.85
CA THR A 304 -39.79 -0.68 51.36
C THR A 304 -39.20 -1.96 50.76
N GLU A 305 -40.03 -2.98 50.50
CA GLU A 305 -39.61 -4.21 49.83
C GLU A 305 -39.30 -3.95 48.35
N ASP A 306 -40.11 -3.16 47.65
CA ASP A 306 -39.87 -2.77 46.26
C ASP A 306 -38.59 -1.93 46.10
N THR A 307 -38.34 -1.02 47.04
CA THR A 307 -37.10 -0.23 47.07
C THR A 307 -35.89 -1.08 47.44
N HIS A 308 -36.02 -2.02 48.38
CA HIS A 308 -34.96 -2.98 48.69
C HIS A 308 -34.63 -3.86 47.47
N ALA A 309 -35.64 -4.39 46.78
CA ALA A 309 -35.47 -5.17 45.56
C ALA A 309 -34.78 -4.36 44.45
N HIS A 310 -35.13 -3.08 44.27
CA HIS A 310 -34.43 -2.19 43.34
C HIS A 310 -32.95 -2.01 43.71
N THR A 311 -32.65 -1.73 44.98
CA THR A 311 -31.26 -1.56 45.44
C THR A 311 -30.45 -2.85 45.31
N GLU A 312 -31.07 -4.02 45.49
CA GLU A 312 -30.42 -5.32 45.36
C GLU A 312 -30.05 -5.62 43.90
N VAL A 313 -30.94 -5.27 42.95
CA VAL A 313 -30.67 -5.36 41.51
C VAL A 313 -29.57 -4.37 41.09
N GLU A 314 -29.59 -3.14 41.60
CA GLU A 314 -28.53 -2.15 41.34
C GLU A 314 -27.17 -2.63 41.89
N LEU A 315 -27.13 -3.17 43.11
CA LEU A 315 -25.93 -3.75 43.69
C LEU A 315 -25.43 -4.97 42.90
N ALA A 316 -26.32 -5.81 42.38
CA ALA A 316 -25.97 -6.92 41.51
C ALA A 316 -25.35 -6.43 40.18
N ASN A 317 -25.94 -5.40 39.56
CA ASN A 317 -25.41 -4.78 38.35
C ASN A 317 -24.02 -4.17 38.58
N VAL A 318 -23.83 -3.44 39.68
CA VAL A 318 -22.52 -2.87 40.04
C VAL A 318 -21.46 -3.96 40.27
N ARG A 319 -21.84 -5.09 40.90
CA ARG A 319 -20.94 -6.24 41.07
C ARG A 319 -20.54 -6.87 39.74
N MET A 320 -21.49 -7.06 38.83
CA MET A 320 -21.20 -7.58 37.49
C MET A 320 -20.24 -6.68 36.71
N VAL A 321 -20.49 -5.36 36.72
CA VAL A 321 -19.60 -4.39 36.06
C VAL A 321 -18.21 -4.39 36.69
N LEU A 322 -18.10 -4.51 38.02
CA LEU A 322 -16.82 -4.61 38.71
C LEU A 322 -16.03 -5.88 38.31
N ASP A 323 -16.71 -7.00 38.15
CA ASP A 323 -16.07 -8.26 37.76
C ASP A 323 -15.65 -8.25 36.28
N GLU A 324 -16.43 -7.62 35.41
CA GLU A 324 -16.06 -7.35 34.01
C GLU A 324 -14.83 -6.43 33.95
N LEU A 325 -14.82 -5.33 34.70
CA LEU A 325 -13.68 -4.41 34.76
C LEU A 325 -12.41 -5.08 35.31
N ARG A 326 -12.55 -6.01 36.26
CA ARG A 326 -11.43 -6.82 36.79
C ARG A 326 -10.90 -7.81 35.76
N LEU A 327 -11.77 -8.40 34.94
CA LEU A 327 -11.36 -9.29 33.84
C LEU A 327 -10.60 -8.50 32.76
N ASP A 328 -11.11 -7.33 32.40
CA ASP A 328 -10.45 -6.45 31.44
C ASP A 328 -9.11 -5.93 31.97
N HIS A 329 -9.04 -5.57 33.25
CA HIS A 329 -7.76 -5.19 33.86
C HIS A 329 -6.73 -6.33 33.80
N ARG A 330 -7.14 -7.59 34.04
CA ARG A 330 -6.23 -8.74 33.89
C ARG A 330 -5.79 -8.95 32.45
N ARG A 331 -6.69 -8.79 31.48
CA ARG A 331 -6.38 -8.89 30.05
C ARG A 331 -5.36 -7.82 29.63
N VAL A 332 -5.63 -6.57 29.98
CA VAL A 332 -4.73 -5.44 29.68
C VAL A 332 -3.38 -5.61 30.37
N MET A 333 -3.34 -6.18 31.57
CA MET A 333 -2.07 -6.50 32.24
C MET A 333 -1.27 -7.58 31.51
N GLN A 334 -1.94 -8.60 30.96
CA GLN A 334 -1.29 -9.65 30.16
C GLN A 334 -0.77 -9.09 28.83
N GLU A 335 -1.57 -8.28 28.13
CA GLU A 335 -1.17 -7.62 26.88
C GLU A 335 0.02 -6.67 27.09
N ASN A 336 0.04 -5.90 28.19
CA ASN A 336 1.17 -5.05 28.54
C ASN A 336 2.45 -5.84 28.87
N GLU A 337 2.29 -7.01 29.49
CA GLU A 337 3.43 -7.87 29.80
C GLU A 337 4.01 -8.52 28.54
N GLU A 338 3.15 -8.94 27.62
CA GLU A 338 3.55 -9.41 26.30
C GLU A 338 4.24 -8.31 25.49
N LEU A 339 3.71 -7.08 25.52
CA LEU A 339 4.34 -5.94 24.86
C LEU A 339 5.72 -5.62 25.46
N ARG A 340 5.88 -5.73 26.79
CA ARG A 340 7.19 -5.61 27.44
C ARG A 340 8.17 -6.66 26.94
N ARG A 341 7.75 -7.92 26.84
CA ARG A 341 8.58 -9.02 26.31
C ARG A 341 9.00 -8.75 24.86
N ILE A 342 8.09 -8.28 24.01
CA ILE A 342 8.39 -7.93 22.62
C ILE A 342 9.39 -6.76 22.55
N MET A 343 9.24 -5.75 23.40
CA MET A 343 10.18 -4.63 23.45
C MET A 343 11.58 -5.07 23.89
N GLU A 344 11.66 -5.97 24.87
CA GLU A 344 12.93 -6.54 25.34
C GLU A 344 13.60 -7.35 24.21
N GLN A 345 12.85 -8.24 23.55
CA GLN A 345 13.37 -9.02 22.42
C GLN A 345 13.85 -8.13 21.26
N ASN A 346 13.09 -7.09 20.89
CA ASN A 346 13.51 -6.16 19.84
C ASN A 346 14.80 -5.41 20.22
N SER A 347 14.97 -5.05 21.49
CA SER A 347 16.21 -4.40 21.95
C SER A 347 17.41 -5.36 21.93
N GLU A 348 17.18 -6.65 22.18
CA GLU A 348 18.20 -7.69 22.06
C GLU A 348 18.57 -7.94 20.58
N ASP A 349 17.58 -8.01 19.69
CA ASP A 349 17.79 -8.19 18.25
C ASP A 349 18.54 -7.01 17.64
N GLU A 350 18.21 -5.78 18.04
CA GLU A 350 18.93 -4.57 17.60
C GLU A 350 20.40 -4.59 18.08
N ASN A 351 20.63 -5.00 19.33
CA ASN A 351 21.98 -5.17 19.86
C ASN A 351 22.76 -6.28 19.11
N GLN A 352 22.14 -7.42 18.83
CA GLN A 352 22.76 -8.48 18.04
C GLN A 352 23.10 -8.01 16.62
N ASN A 353 22.21 -7.26 15.98
CA ASN A 353 22.43 -6.71 14.65
C ASN A 353 23.60 -5.70 14.65
N ASN A 354 23.67 -4.82 15.67
CA ASN A 354 24.81 -3.90 15.84
C ASN A 354 26.13 -4.66 16.00
N ILE A 355 26.16 -5.70 16.86
CA ILE A 355 27.36 -6.55 17.04
C ILE A 355 27.74 -7.24 15.72
N HIS A 356 26.77 -7.74 14.94
CA HIS A 356 27.03 -8.35 13.65
C HIS A 356 27.63 -7.37 12.63
N VAL A 357 27.13 -6.14 12.57
CA VAL A 357 27.66 -5.08 11.71
C VAL A 357 29.08 -4.71 12.13
N GLU A 358 29.32 -4.48 13.42
CA GLU A 358 30.66 -4.17 13.95
C GLU A 358 31.66 -5.30 13.69
N LEU A 359 31.23 -6.57 13.88
CA LEU A 359 32.06 -7.73 13.60
C LEU A 359 32.36 -7.85 12.10
N GLY A 360 31.38 -7.58 11.23
CA GLY A 360 31.57 -7.53 9.78
C GLY A 360 32.62 -6.50 9.38
N GLN A 361 32.52 -5.28 9.92
CA GLN A 361 33.49 -4.20 9.69
C GLN A 361 34.88 -4.57 10.24
N ALA A 362 34.96 -5.21 11.40
CA ALA A 362 36.22 -5.66 11.98
C ALA A 362 36.89 -6.74 11.10
N VAL A 363 36.11 -7.70 10.59
CA VAL A 363 36.61 -8.75 9.69
C VAL A 363 37.09 -8.15 8.36
N GLU A 364 36.33 -7.21 7.78
CA GLU A 364 36.76 -6.50 6.58
C GLU A 364 38.08 -5.75 6.81
N ARG A 365 38.22 -5.07 7.95
CA ARG A 365 39.45 -4.39 8.33
C ARG A 365 40.63 -5.33 8.56
N ILE A 366 40.38 -6.52 9.11
CA ILE A 366 41.42 -7.56 9.24
C ILE A 366 41.86 -8.04 7.87
N ASN A 367 40.93 -8.26 6.94
CA ASN A 367 41.24 -8.71 5.59
C ASN A 367 42.06 -7.66 4.82
N THR A 368 41.71 -6.38 4.92
CA THR A 368 42.49 -5.30 4.29
C THR A 368 43.90 -5.21 4.88
N LEU A 369 44.02 -5.21 6.21
CA LEU A 369 45.33 -5.22 6.88
C LEU A 369 46.14 -6.48 6.57
N SER A 370 45.49 -7.63 6.36
CA SER A 370 46.17 -8.86 5.96
C SER A 370 46.72 -8.76 4.54
N ALA A 371 45.94 -8.22 3.61
CA ALA A 371 46.39 -7.97 2.24
C ALA A 371 47.54 -6.95 2.19
N GLU A 372 47.44 -5.87 2.96
CA GLU A 372 48.53 -4.90 3.11
C GLU A 372 49.79 -5.53 3.70
N ASN A 373 49.65 -6.38 4.74
CA ASN A 373 50.78 -7.11 5.30
C ASN A 373 51.42 -8.08 4.30
N GLU A 374 50.63 -8.77 3.49
CA GLU A 374 51.16 -9.64 2.43
C GLU A 374 51.91 -8.82 1.37
N GLN A 375 51.36 -7.68 0.96
CA GLN A 375 52.03 -6.76 0.05
C GLN A 375 53.34 -6.21 0.64
N LEU A 376 53.36 -5.83 1.91
CA LEU A 376 54.57 -5.40 2.61
C LEU A 376 55.61 -6.53 2.68
N ARG A 377 55.20 -7.77 2.97
CA ARG A 377 56.08 -8.94 2.94
C ARG A 377 56.67 -9.18 1.55
N ASN A 378 55.87 -9.04 0.50
CA ASN A 378 56.33 -9.14 -0.88
C ASN A 378 57.33 -8.03 -1.22
N ASN A 379 57.06 -6.80 -0.81
CA ASN A 379 57.97 -5.66 -0.98
C ASN A 379 59.30 -5.86 -0.25
N VAL A 380 59.27 -6.34 1.01
CA VAL A 380 60.47 -6.67 1.79
C VAL A 380 61.27 -7.77 1.09
N THR A 381 60.60 -8.81 0.60
CA THR A 381 61.26 -9.91 -0.14
C THR A 381 61.92 -9.40 -1.41
N MET A 382 61.24 -8.56 -2.19
CA MET A 382 61.79 -7.93 -3.39
C MET A 382 62.98 -7.02 -3.08
N LEU A 383 62.90 -6.24 -2.00
CA LEU A 383 64.01 -5.39 -1.55
C LEU A 383 65.19 -6.22 -1.08
N GLN A 384 64.95 -7.35 -0.41
CA GLN A 384 66.00 -8.25 0.05
C GLN A 384 66.67 -9.00 -1.12
N GLU A 385 65.92 -9.37 -2.15
CA GLU A 385 66.47 -9.92 -3.39
C GLU A 385 67.30 -8.88 -4.14
N LYS A 386 66.81 -7.64 -4.23
CA LYS A 386 67.58 -6.51 -4.79
C LYS A 386 68.84 -6.21 -3.97
N LEU A 387 68.77 -6.28 -2.64
CA LEU A 387 69.92 -6.07 -1.76
C LEU A 387 70.93 -7.21 -1.88
N ASN A 388 70.49 -8.46 -2.00
CA ASN A 388 71.37 -9.60 -2.24
C ASN A 388 72.06 -9.47 -3.61
N ASN A 389 71.33 -9.08 -4.65
CA ASN A 389 71.88 -8.81 -5.99
C ASN A 389 72.82 -7.59 -5.99
N ALA A 390 72.53 -6.56 -5.20
CA ALA A 390 73.42 -5.40 -5.02
C ALA A 390 74.66 -5.71 -4.15
N SER A 391 74.54 -6.64 -3.20
CA SER A 391 75.63 -7.12 -2.34
C SER A 391 76.61 -8.02 -3.10
N PHE A 392 76.17 -8.75 -4.13
CA PHE A 392 77.08 -9.38 -5.08
C PHE A 392 77.82 -8.36 -5.97
N SER A 393 77.38 -7.10 -6.01
CA SER A 393 77.98 -6.02 -6.81
C SER A 393 78.77 -5.00 -5.98
N SER A 394 78.70 -5.05 -4.64
CA SER A 394 79.28 -4.02 -3.75
C SER A 394 80.04 -4.65 -2.58
N ASN A 395 81.31 -4.97 -2.82
CA ASN A 395 82.30 -4.94 -1.74
C ASN A 395 82.42 -3.48 -1.24
N ILE A 396 82.46 -3.27 0.09
CA ILE A 396 83.18 -2.19 0.85
C ILE A 396 82.34 -1.58 2.03
N THR A 397 82.75 -1.98 3.25
CA THR A 397 82.74 -1.34 4.61
C THR A 397 81.51 -0.64 5.23
N PRO A 398 81.20 -0.88 6.53
CA PRO A 398 80.21 -0.13 7.31
C PRO A 398 80.81 0.92 8.27
N SER A 399 80.19 2.11 8.34
CA SER A 399 80.31 3.07 9.45
C SER A 399 78.90 3.56 9.80
N SER A 400 78.27 3.11 10.89
CA SER A 400 78.32 3.74 12.23
C SER A 400 77.74 5.17 12.25
N SER A 401 76.49 5.32 12.71
CA SER A 401 76.10 6.27 13.76
C SER A 401 74.59 6.22 14.06
N GLN A 402 74.31 5.87 15.31
CA GLN A 402 73.03 5.81 16.02
C GLN A 402 72.74 7.17 16.68
N CYS A 403 71.48 7.60 16.77
CA CYS A 403 71.01 8.58 17.76
C CYS A 403 69.52 8.37 18.07
N ASP A 404 69.25 7.98 19.32
CA ASP A 404 67.95 7.79 19.94
C ASP A 404 67.35 9.12 20.46
N THR A 405 66.05 9.29 20.20
CA THR A 405 64.92 9.60 21.12
C THR A 405 65.23 10.10 22.55
N MET A 406 64.55 11.17 23.01
CA MET A 406 63.73 11.20 24.27
C MET A 406 63.09 12.58 24.55
N SER A 407 61.79 12.56 24.90
CA SER A 407 60.98 13.67 25.47
C SER A 407 61.23 13.88 26.98
N PRO A 408 60.97 15.07 27.56
CA PRO A 408 61.03 15.29 29.00
C PRO A 408 59.64 15.41 29.67
N VAL A 409 59.46 14.64 30.75
CA VAL A 409 58.40 14.79 31.77
C VAL A 409 58.83 15.86 32.78
N TRP A 410 57.92 16.76 33.13
CA TRP A 410 58.17 17.88 34.04
C TRP A 410 57.99 17.43 35.50
N SER A 411 58.89 17.88 36.38
CA SER A 411 58.75 17.79 37.84
C SER A 411 59.12 19.15 38.43
N ASN A 412 58.16 19.77 39.10
CA ASN A 412 58.35 21.02 39.83
C ASN A 412 58.95 20.74 41.21
N GLY A 413 59.93 21.55 41.60
CA GLY A 413 60.59 21.53 42.91
C GLY A 413 61.22 22.88 43.22
N ASP A 414 60.47 23.65 44.00
CA ASP A 414 60.72 24.92 44.70
C ASP A 414 62.16 25.19 45.22
N VAL A 415 62.75 26.35 44.87
CA VAL A 415 63.87 26.99 45.61
C VAL A 415 63.84 28.54 45.49
N VAL A 416 63.30 29.19 46.53
CA VAL A 416 63.93 30.23 47.38
C VAL A 416 64.33 31.63 46.81
N LYS A 417 63.71 32.65 47.46
CA LYS A 417 64.17 34.02 47.83
C LYS A 417 64.45 35.09 46.75
N GLN A 418 63.52 36.05 46.73
CA GLN A 418 63.73 37.44 47.15
C GLN A 418 64.97 38.15 46.61
N LEU A 419 64.79 38.89 45.51
CA LEU A 419 65.58 40.09 45.25
C LEU A 419 64.71 41.16 44.59
N GLU A 420 64.52 42.24 45.36
CA GLU A 420 64.44 43.63 44.92
C GLU A 420 63.43 44.03 43.84
N VAL A 421 62.45 44.80 44.31
CA VAL A 421 61.84 45.89 43.56
C VAL A 421 62.96 46.78 43.01
N SER A 422 63.30 46.58 41.75
CA SER A 422 64.10 47.50 40.94
C SER A 422 63.50 47.59 39.56
N SER A 423 63.06 48.80 39.22
CA SER A 423 62.83 49.27 37.86
C SER A 423 61.64 48.63 37.14
N ILE A 424 60.54 49.39 37.10
CA ILE A 424 59.79 49.56 35.86
C ILE A 424 60.82 49.76 34.74
N LYS A 425 61.06 48.73 33.95
CA LYS A 425 61.76 48.82 32.67
C LYS A 425 60.87 48.05 31.71
N GLU A 426 59.89 48.80 31.21
CA GLU A 426 59.16 48.60 29.96
C GLU A 426 59.12 47.14 29.51
N LYS A 427 57.98 46.46 29.73
CA LYS A 427 57.59 45.35 28.83
C LYS A 427 57.85 45.89 27.43
N PRO A 428 58.82 45.35 26.67
CA PRO A 428 59.25 46.00 25.43
C PRO A 428 58.01 46.11 24.56
N LEU A 429 57.81 47.25 23.89
CA LEU A 429 56.58 47.59 23.16
C LEU A 429 56.01 46.44 22.30
N ALA A 430 56.88 45.54 21.84
CA ALA A 430 56.53 44.27 21.20
C ALA A 430 55.66 43.32 22.04
N TRP A 431 55.93 43.16 23.34
CA TRP A 431 55.12 42.34 24.25
C TRP A 431 53.75 42.98 24.53
N THR A 432 53.67 44.30 24.67
CA THR A 432 52.37 44.98 24.85
C THR A 432 51.53 44.95 23.57
N GLU A 433 52.16 45.08 22.40
CA GLU A 433 51.49 44.91 21.09
C GLU A 433 51.02 43.47 20.89
N LEU A 434 51.82 42.48 21.31
CA LEU A 434 51.44 41.07 21.28
C LEU A 434 50.27 40.77 22.24
N GLU A 435 50.32 41.30 23.47
CA GLU A 435 49.24 41.20 24.46
C GLU A 435 47.94 41.84 23.94
N ALA A 436 48.03 43.01 23.30
CA ALA A 436 46.87 43.65 22.64
C ALA A 436 46.31 42.82 21.47
N ARG A 437 47.16 42.18 20.65
CA ARG A 437 46.73 41.29 19.56
C ARG A 437 46.07 40.02 20.08
N PHE A 438 46.64 39.38 21.10
CA PHE A 438 46.02 38.21 21.74
C PHE A 438 44.69 38.59 22.37
N THR A 439 44.62 39.73 23.03
CA THR A 439 43.36 40.22 23.62
C THR A 439 42.32 40.44 22.53
N ARG A 440 42.67 41.09 21.41
CA ARG A 440 41.77 41.26 20.26
C ARG A 440 41.34 39.95 19.64
N ALA A 441 42.26 39.00 19.47
CA ALA A 441 41.96 37.67 18.93
C ALA A 441 41.03 36.89 19.88
N MET A 442 41.21 36.98 21.19
CA MET A 442 40.31 36.36 22.18
C MET A 442 38.92 36.98 22.16
N HIS A 443 38.79 38.30 22.02
CA HIS A 443 37.49 38.95 21.85
C HIS A 443 36.83 38.49 20.53
N GLN A 444 37.58 38.44 19.43
CA GLN A 444 37.06 37.92 18.16
C GLN A 444 36.62 36.46 18.25
N VAL A 445 37.36 35.62 18.98
CA VAL A 445 36.97 34.22 19.21
C VAL A 445 35.71 34.14 20.07
N ALA A 446 35.54 35.02 21.05
CA ALA A 446 34.32 35.11 21.85
C ALA A 446 33.12 35.57 21.00
N ASP A 447 33.27 36.62 20.20
CA ASP A 447 32.22 37.12 19.30
C ASP A 447 31.82 36.07 18.26
N LEU A 448 32.80 35.35 17.70
CA LEU A 448 32.55 34.25 16.76
C LEU A 448 31.89 33.04 17.45
N ALA A 449 32.18 32.79 18.72
CA ALA A 449 31.51 31.74 19.48
C ALA A 449 30.04 32.09 19.75
N GLU A 450 29.75 33.35 20.10
CA GLU A 450 28.39 33.84 20.29
C GLU A 450 27.59 33.80 18.97
N GLU A 451 28.18 34.25 17.86
CA GLU A 451 27.52 34.18 16.55
C GLU A 451 27.30 32.72 16.09
N LYS A 452 28.25 31.82 16.41
CA LYS A 452 28.06 30.39 16.16
C LYS A 452 26.89 29.83 16.96
N GLU A 453 26.80 30.14 18.25
CA GLU A 453 25.70 29.71 19.12
C GLU A 453 24.36 30.25 18.59
N ARG A 454 24.32 31.52 18.20
CA ARG A 454 23.14 32.13 17.58
C ARG A 454 22.73 31.42 16.29
N LEU A 455 23.68 31.13 15.40
CA LEU A 455 23.40 30.40 14.16
C LEU A 455 22.94 28.97 14.45
N GLN A 456 23.49 28.31 15.46
CA GLN A 456 23.02 26.99 15.90
C GLN A 456 21.57 27.03 16.39
N HIS A 457 21.18 28.04 17.16
CA HIS A 457 19.79 28.23 17.55
C HIS A 457 18.85 28.43 16.34
N ILE A 458 19.27 29.22 15.36
CA ILE A 458 18.49 29.44 14.12
C ILE A 458 18.37 28.13 13.32
N VAL A 459 19.46 27.39 13.17
CA VAL A 459 19.44 26.09 12.48
C VAL A 459 18.48 25.13 13.18
N MET A 460 18.58 25.01 14.51
CA MET A 460 17.68 24.16 15.28
C MET A 460 16.21 24.59 15.12
N GLN A 461 15.92 25.90 15.09
CA GLN A 461 14.57 26.40 14.82
C GLN A 461 14.11 26.01 13.40
N LEU A 462 14.94 26.22 12.38
CA LEU A 462 14.63 25.86 11.00
C LEU A 462 14.43 24.35 10.83
N GLU A 463 15.17 23.52 11.57
CA GLU A 463 14.97 22.07 11.61
C GLU A 463 13.59 21.74 12.18
N THR A 464 13.19 22.34 13.30
CA THR A 464 11.84 22.13 13.87
C THR A 464 10.71 22.64 12.96
N GLU A 465 10.94 23.76 12.25
CA GLU A 465 9.99 24.27 11.25
C GLU A 465 9.89 23.30 10.05
N ASN A 466 11.02 22.74 9.61
CA ASN A 466 11.07 21.78 8.51
C ASN A 466 10.40 20.45 8.88
N ASP A 467 10.58 19.97 10.11
CA ASP A 467 9.88 18.79 10.63
C ASP A 467 8.35 19.03 10.63
N THR A 468 7.93 20.21 11.09
CA THR A 468 6.51 20.60 11.07
C THR A 468 5.96 20.68 9.64
N ILE A 469 6.73 21.21 8.69
CA ILE A 469 6.36 21.20 7.27
C ILE A 469 6.24 19.76 6.74
N GLY A 470 7.13 18.85 7.15
CA GLY A 470 7.06 17.42 6.85
C GLY A 470 5.75 16.77 7.32
N ASP A 471 5.30 17.10 8.52
CA ASP A 471 4.01 16.64 9.07
C ASP A 471 2.83 17.14 8.20
N TYR A 472 2.85 18.41 7.79
CA TYR A 472 1.82 18.97 6.90
C TYR A 472 1.80 18.31 5.53
N VAL A 473 2.98 18.00 4.95
CA VAL A 473 3.07 17.29 3.67
C VAL A 473 2.46 15.90 3.79
N THR A 474 2.76 15.17 4.87
CA THR A 474 2.20 13.84 5.15
C THR A 474 0.69 13.89 5.30
N LEU A 475 0.18 14.87 6.06
CA LEU A 475 -1.26 15.08 6.24
C LEU A 475 -1.95 15.40 4.90
N TYR A 476 -1.35 16.27 4.09
CA TYR A 476 -1.87 16.63 2.77
C TYR A 476 -1.87 15.42 1.81
N GLN A 477 -0.82 14.61 1.81
CA GLN A 477 -0.76 13.38 1.02
C GLN A 477 -1.86 12.39 1.44
N HIS A 478 -2.08 12.20 2.74
CA HIS A 478 -3.15 11.37 3.26
C HIS A 478 -4.53 11.91 2.84
N GLN A 479 -4.76 13.21 3.01
CA GLN A 479 -6.01 13.86 2.62
C GLN A 479 -6.27 13.70 1.12
N ARG A 480 -5.23 13.86 0.28
CA ARG A 480 -5.32 13.69 -1.17
C ARG A 480 -5.62 12.24 -1.55
N LYS A 481 -5.01 11.25 -0.89
CA LYS A 481 -5.32 9.84 -1.07
C LYS A 481 -6.79 9.54 -0.77
N LYS A 482 -7.32 10.06 0.35
CA LYS A 482 -8.73 9.90 0.75
C LYS A 482 -9.70 10.58 -0.22
N ILE A 483 -9.36 11.75 -0.76
CA ILE A 483 -10.15 12.42 -1.79
C ILE A 483 -10.16 11.60 -3.09
N ASN A 484 -9.00 11.15 -3.55
CA ASN A 484 -8.89 10.32 -4.76
C ASN A 484 -9.68 9.02 -4.62
N GLU A 485 -9.69 8.40 -3.44
CA GLU A 485 -10.47 7.19 -3.21
C GLU A 485 -11.98 7.45 -3.33
N ARG A 486 -12.49 8.52 -2.72
CA ARG A 486 -13.90 8.92 -2.87
C ARG A 486 -14.27 9.24 -4.33
N ILE A 487 -13.35 9.86 -5.06
CA ILE A 487 -13.55 10.13 -6.51
C ILE A 487 -13.62 8.81 -7.27
N ARG A 488 -12.70 7.87 -7.00
CA ARG A 488 -12.69 6.54 -7.62
C ARG A 488 -13.97 5.76 -7.36
N GLU A 489 -14.45 5.74 -6.12
CA GLU A 489 -15.73 5.10 -5.74
C GLU A 489 -16.90 5.74 -6.50
N ARG A 490 -16.93 7.07 -6.58
CA ARG A 490 -17.96 7.79 -7.34
C ARG A 490 -17.89 7.48 -8.83
N GLU A 491 -16.70 7.44 -9.42
CA GLU A 491 -16.49 7.09 -10.82
C GLU A 491 -16.94 5.65 -11.11
N GLN A 492 -16.64 4.69 -10.24
CA GLN A 492 -17.14 3.31 -10.36
C GLN A 492 -18.67 3.25 -10.28
N ALA A 493 -19.28 3.98 -9.35
CA ALA A 493 -20.74 4.06 -9.24
C ALA A 493 -21.37 4.67 -10.50
N VAL A 494 -20.78 5.75 -11.03
CA VAL A 494 -21.23 6.39 -12.28
C VAL A 494 -21.06 5.44 -13.47
N ALA A 495 -19.93 4.73 -13.56
CA ALA A 495 -19.69 3.74 -14.61
C ALA A 495 -20.74 2.63 -14.58
N LYS A 496 -21.04 2.07 -13.41
CA LYS A 496 -22.10 1.07 -13.24
C LYS A 496 -23.47 1.60 -13.67
N LEU A 497 -23.86 2.79 -13.21
CA LEU A 497 -25.12 3.42 -13.61
C LEU A 497 -25.18 3.71 -15.11
N SER A 498 -24.05 4.08 -15.73
CA SER A 498 -23.97 4.33 -17.16
C SER A 498 -24.19 3.04 -17.98
N PHE A 499 -23.60 1.93 -17.53
CA PHE A 499 -23.79 0.61 -18.14
C PHE A 499 -25.25 0.13 -18.01
N GLU A 500 -25.85 0.26 -16.83
CA GLU A 500 -27.26 -0.07 -16.61
C GLU A 500 -28.18 0.79 -17.48
N LYS A 501 -27.89 2.09 -17.60
CA LYS A 501 -28.66 3.00 -18.48
C LYS A 501 -28.54 2.57 -19.95
N GLU A 502 -27.35 2.22 -20.41
CA GLU A 502 -27.14 1.75 -21.78
C GLU A 502 -27.89 0.43 -22.04
N GLN A 503 -27.81 -0.52 -21.12
CA GLN A 503 -28.54 -1.78 -21.20
C GLN A 503 -30.07 -1.55 -21.24
N MET A 504 -30.59 -0.68 -20.37
CA MET A 504 -32.00 -0.31 -20.37
C MET A 504 -32.41 0.36 -21.68
N GLN A 505 -31.58 1.26 -22.22
CA GLN A 505 -31.84 1.90 -23.52
C GLN A 505 -31.87 0.87 -24.66
N GLN A 506 -30.97 -0.12 -24.64
CA GLN A 506 -30.96 -1.20 -25.63
C GLN A 506 -32.24 -2.04 -25.55
N LYS A 507 -32.67 -2.44 -24.35
CA LYS A 507 -33.93 -3.19 -24.14
C LYS A 507 -35.16 -2.38 -24.55
N LEU A 508 -35.21 -1.09 -24.24
CA LEU A 508 -36.31 -0.20 -24.69
C LEU A 508 -36.33 -0.06 -26.21
N ASN A 509 -35.17 0.05 -26.86
CA ASN A 509 -35.08 0.08 -28.32
C ASN A 509 -35.53 -1.25 -28.94
N GLU A 510 -35.21 -2.40 -28.33
CA GLU A 510 -35.70 -3.72 -28.76
C GLU A 510 -37.21 -3.83 -28.61
N LEU A 511 -37.76 -3.45 -27.45
CA LEU A 511 -39.20 -3.39 -27.20
C LEU A 511 -39.90 -2.49 -28.22
N GLN A 512 -39.37 -1.29 -28.48
CA GLN A 512 -39.90 -0.36 -29.47
C GLN A 512 -39.91 -0.97 -30.88
N LYS A 513 -38.82 -1.65 -31.29
CA LYS A 513 -38.75 -2.33 -32.59
C LYS A 513 -39.79 -3.45 -32.70
N ILE A 514 -39.93 -4.30 -31.69
CA ILE A 514 -40.90 -5.39 -31.69
C ILE A 514 -42.33 -4.81 -31.70
N LEU A 515 -42.61 -3.76 -30.93
CA LEU A 515 -43.90 -3.09 -30.90
C LEU A 515 -44.25 -2.47 -32.26
N ILE A 516 -43.32 -1.74 -32.89
CA ILE A 516 -43.50 -1.20 -34.24
C ILE A 516 -43.77 -2.34 -35.23
N ASN A 517 -43.00 -3.42 -35.17
CA ASN A 517 -43.19 -4.57 -36.06
C ASN A 517 -44.56 -5.24 -35.87
N LEU A 518 -45.03 -5.44 -34.63
CA LEU A 518 -46.36 -5.98 -34.34
C LEU A 518 -47.48 -5.05 -34.79
N LEU A 519 -47.35 -3.75 -34.54
CA LEU A 519 -48.34 -2.75 -34.97
C LEU A 519 -48.37 -2.59 -36.51
N SER A 520 -47.23 -2.75 -37.17
CA SER A 520 -47.12 -2.81 -38.63
C SER A 520 -47.74 -4.09 -39.19
N LYS A 521 -47.47 -5.26 -38.58
CA LYS A 521 -48.09 -6.56 -38.95
C LYS A 521 -49.62 -6.54 -38.76
N LYS A 522 -50.11 -5.93 -37.68
CA LYS A 522 -51.55 -5.76 -37.39
C LYS A 522 -52.24 -4.66 -38.20
N GLY A 523 -51.52 -3.98 -39.11
CA GLY A 523 -52.08 -2.92 -39.95
C GLY A 523 -52.54 -1.66 -39.20
N LEU A 524 -52.14 -1.52 -37.92
CA LEU A 524 -52.48 -0.39 -37.05
C LEU A 524 -51.54 0.80 -37.24
N LEU A 525 -50.32 0.57 -37.76
CA LEU A 525 -49.39 1.62 -38.15
C LEU A 525 -49.77 2.17 -39.54
N ARG A 526 -50.80 3.02 -39.59
CA ARG A 526 -51.06 3.88 -40.74
C ARG A 526 -49.96 4.95 -40.77
N ILE A 527 -49.15 4.93 -41.82
CA ILE A 527 -48.17 5.96 -42.18
C ILE A 527 -48.78 7.36 -41.93
N TYR A 528 -48.35 8.05 -40.88
CA TYR A 528 -48.39 9.52 -40.83
C TYR A 528 -47.16 10.05 -41.56
N GLY A 529 -47.12 9.76 -42.86
CA GLY A 529 -46.42 10.56 -43.83
C GLY A 529 -47.41 11.62 -44.28
N HIS A 530 -47.49 12.73 -43.54
CA HIS A 530 -48.03 13.97 -44.07
C HIS A 530 -47.11 15.12 -43.64
N GLU A 531 -46.49 15.71 -44.65
CA GLU A 531 -46.05 17.10 -44.73
C GLU A 531 -44.83 17.53 -43.91
N LYS A 532 -43.64 17.18 -44.42
CA LYS A 532 -42.50 18.11 -44.40
C LYS A 532 -42.41 18.82 -45.75
N GLY A 533 -43.20 19.88 -45.88
CA GLY A 533 -43.10 20.87 -46.95
C GLY A 533 -43.11 22.27 -46.35
N THR A 534 -41.91 22.81 -46.13
CA THR A 534 -41.55 24.22 -46.30
C THR A 534 -42.41 25.30 -45.63
N LEU A 535 -41.93 25.93 -44.54
CA LEU A 535 -41.84 27.39 -44.40
C LEU A 535 -41.30 27.81 -43.02
N ASN A 536 -40.13 28.45 -43.06
CA ASN A 536 -39.72 29.66 -42.32
C ASN A 536 -40.08 29.84 -40.83
N ASN A 537 -39.02 29.89 -40.03
CA ASN A 537 -38.60 31.06 -39.26
C ASN A 537 -39.72 31.87 -38.58
N ARG A 538 -39.88 31.70 -37.26
CA ARG A 538 -40.17 32.80 -36.35
C ARG A 538 -39.94 32.45 -34.88
N ASN A 539 -39.17 33.33 -34.26
CA ASN A 539 -38.99 33.52 -32.82
C ASN A 539 -40.30 33.48 -32.04
N GLY A 540 -40.25 32.91 -30.83
CA GLY A 540 -41.28 33.10 -29.81
C GLY A 540 -41.11 32.16 -28.62
N SER A 541 -40.52 32.64 -27.52
CA SER A 541 -40.78 32.14 -26.16
C SER A 541 -42.29 32.17 -25.87
N PRO A 542 -42.85 31.29 -25.00
CA PRO A 542 -42.94 31.63 -23.57
C PRO A 542 -42.88 30.41 -22.59
N ILE A 543 -42.25 30.56 -21.42
CA ILE A 543 -42.86 30.69 -20.07
C ILE A 543 -43.88 29.59 -19.71
N PHE A 544 -43.56 28.70 -18.74
CA PHE A 544 -44.12 28.72 -17.37
C PHE A 544 -43.66 27.59 -16.42
N CYS A 545 -43.48 28.01 -15.16
CA CYS A 545 -43.65 27.35 -13.86
C CYS A 545 -42.73 26.22 -13.39
N SER A 546 -41.83 26.64 -12.51
CA SER A 546 -41.25 25.94 -11.36
C SER A 546 -42.31 25.48 -10.34
N HIS A 547 -42.09 24.32 -9.74
CA HIS A 547 -42.41 24.06 -8.33
C HIS A 547 -41.19 23.37 -7.72
N GLY A 548 -40.63 23.99 -6.70
CA GLY A 548 -39.42 23.56 -6.01
C GLY A 548 -39.69 22.54 -4.90
N THR A 549 -38.61 21.86 -4.55
CA THR A 549 -38.30 21.50 -3.17
C THR A 549 -36.89 21.98 -2.89
N GLU A 550 -36.80 22.84 -1.89
CA GLU A 550 -35.59 23.46 -1.39
C GLU A 550 -34.69 22.42 -0.73
N ASN A 551 -33.38 22.56 -0.93
CA ASN A 551 -32.38 22.22 0.08
C ASN A 551 -31.23 23.21 -0.11
N GLU A 552 -31.28 24.27 0.68
CA GLU A 552 -30.14 25.14 0.95
C GLU A 552 -29.02 24.32 1.59
N PHE A 553 -27.82 24.37 1.01
CA PHE A 553 -26.54 24.68 1.66
C PHE A 553 -25.42 24.30 0.69
N CYS A 554 -25.01 25.26 -0.14
CA CYS A 554 -23.69 25.29 -0.76
C CYS A 554 -23.20 26.72 -0.68
N ALA A 555 -22.31 26.97 0.28
CA ALA A 555 -21.46 28.14 0.28
C ALA A 555 -20.19 27.78 -0.50
N ASP A 556 -19.89 28.60 -1.49
CA ASP A 556 -18.71 28.59 -2.32
C ASP A 556 -17.42 28.72 -1.50
N GLU A 557 -16.36 28.03 -1.93
CA GLU A 557 -15.04 28.65 -2.03
C GLU A 557 -14.38 28.22 -3.35
N GLU A 558 -14.36 29.18 -4.27
CA GLU A 558 -13.70 29.17 -5.57
C GLU A 558 -12.22 29.52 -5.35
N ILE A 559 -11.31 28.54 -5.51
CA ILE A 559 -9.87 28.84 -5.63
C ILE A 559 -9.53 28.90 -7.11
N ALA A 560 -9.46 30.14 -7.61
CA ALA A 560 -8.85 30.46 -8.88
C ALA A 560 -7.34 30.15 -8.82
N VAL A 561 -6.89 29.21 -9.66
CA VAL A 561 -5.48 29.13 -10.05
C VAL A 561 -5.38 29.21 -11.57
N ASN A 562 -4.99 30.41 -12.03
CA ASN A 562 -4.40 30.59 -13.35
C ASN A 562 -3.03 29.92 -13.41
N ASN A 563 -2.78 29.15 -14.47
CA ASN A 563 -1.50 28.88 -15.17
C ASN A 563 -1.72 27.58 -15.99
N SER A 564 -1.34 27.39 -17.25
CA SER A 564 -0.71 28.18 -18.30
C SER A 564 -0.91 27.41 -19.61
N LYS A 565 -1.05 28.13 -20.73
CA LYS A 565 -1.05 27.59 -22.11
C LYS A 565 0.26 26.84 -22.43
N LEU A 566 0.14 25.67 -23.08
CA LEU A 566 1.09 25.18 -24.09
C LEU A 566 0.46 24.13 -25.02
N LEU A 567 -0.09 24.63 -26.14
CA LEU A 567 0.05 24.19 -27.56
C LEU A 567 0.95 22.94 -27.81
N VAL A 568 0.51 21.85 -28.49
CA VAL A 568 0.40 21.56 -29.97
C VAL A 568 0.32 19.98 -30.12
N PRO A 569 -0.05 19.29 -31.24
CA PRO A 569 -0.77 19.63 -32.49
C PRO A 569 -2.00 18.76 -32.80
N SER A 570 -2.79 19.25 -33.75
CA SER A 570 -3.83 18.56 -34.52
C SER A 570 -3.32 17.94 -35.84
N SER A 571 -3.87 16.76 -36.17
CA SER A 571 -4.17 16.18 -37.52
C SER A 571 -3.00 15.53 -38.31
N PRO A 572 -3.24 14.43 -39.10
CA PRO A 572 -4.27 14.35 -40.15
C PRO A 572 -5.05 13.02 -40.37
N ASP A 573 -6.25 13.20 -40.94
CA ASP A 573 -6.98 12.45 -41.98
C ASP A 573 -6.75 10.93 -42.21
N SER A 574 -7.86 10.17 -42.28
CA SER A 574 -8.41 9.74 -43.60
C SER A 574 -9.68 8.89 -43.45
N CYS A 575 -10.73 9.30 -44.17
CA CYS A 575 -11.91 8.51 -44.50
C CYS A 575 -11.62 7.45 -45.59
N ILE A 576 -12.65 6.60 -45.84
CA ILE A 576 -12.92 5.66 -46.97
C ILE A 576 -12.82 4.17 -46.53
N ASP A 577 -13.72 3.23 -46.83
CA ASP A 577 -15.11 3.15 -47.39
C ASP A 577 -15.50 1.64 -47.49
N VAL A 578 -16.80 1.37 -47.77
CA VAL A 578 -17.48 0.19 -48.38
C VAL A 578 -17.47 -1.19 -47.65
N SER A 579 -18.52 -2.03 -47.63
CA SER A 579 -19.73 -2.25 -48.46
C SER A 579 -20.83 -2.95 -47.64
N SER A 580 -22.14 -2.87 -47.95
CA SER A 580 -22.77 -3.71 -48.98
C SER A 580 -24.18 -3.22 -49.39
N GLU A 581 -24.28 -2.91 -50.68
CA GLU A 581 -25.34 -3.23 -51.67
C GLU A 581 -26.82 -3.27 -51.27
N PHE A 582 -27.65 -2.48 -51.99
CA PHE A 582 -28.78 -3.04 -52.75
C PHE A 582 -29.24 -2.05 -53.85
N GLY A 583 -29.21 -2.51 -55.11
CA GLY A 583 -29.65 -1.76 -56.29
C GLY A 583 -31.17 -1.84 -56.51
N SER A 584 -31.75 -0.73 -56.98
CA SER A 584 -33.15 -0.65 -57.44
C SER A 584 -33.29 -1.07 -58.90
N LEU A 585 -34.39 -1.76 -59.24
CA LEU A 585 -34.91 -1.79 -60.61
C LEU A 585 -36.45 -1.65 -60.60
N LYS A 586 -36.91 -0.83 -61.55
CA LYS A 586 -38.23 -0.24 -61.78
C LYS A 586 -39.28 -1.25 -62.31
N HIS A 587 -40.56 -1.05 -62.01
CA HIS A 587 -41.64 -0.73 -62.98
C HIS A 587 -43.05 -0.77 -62.34
N ASP A 588 -43.83 0.30 -62.56
CA ASP A 588 -45.31 0.30 -62.69
C ASP A 588 -45.64 0.19 -64.21
N PRO A 589 -46.89 -0.10 -64.69
CA PRO A 589 -48.20 0.11 -64.05
C PRO A 589 -49.34 -0.95 -64.33
N ASP A 590 -50.52 -0.64 -63.80
CA ASP A 590 -51.90 -0.90 -64.31
C ASP A 590 -52.79 -2.08 -63.80
N ILE A 591 -53.97 -1.61 -63.36
CA ILE A 591 -55.25 -2.17 -62.86
C ILE A 591 -56.02 -2.96 -63.96
N PRO A 592 -57.15 -3.75 -63.78
CA PRO A 592 -58.02 -4.07 -62.61
C PRO A 592 -58.45 -5.57 -62.44
N ARG A 593 -59.24 -5.79 -61.38
CA ARG A 593 -60.55 -6.52 -61.38
C ARG A 593 -60.61 -7.90 -60.67
N ASN A 594 -61.08 -7.83 -59.43
CA ASN A 594 -62.27 -8.52 -58.91
C ASN A 594 -62.31 -10.07 -58.97
N LYS A 595 -62.25 -10.74 -57.81
CA LYS A 595 -63.32 -11.61 -57.28
C LYS A 595 -62.87 -12.40 -56.04
N MET A 596 -63.68 -12.27 -54.99
CA MET A 596 -64.24 -13.33 -54.13
C MET A 596 -63.35 -14.51 -53.68
N LYS A 597 -63.29 -14.60 -52.34
CA LYS A 597 -63.57 -15.77 -51.47
C LYS A 597 -62.42 -16.30 -50.62
N GLU A 598 -62.84 -16.61 -49.39
CA GLU A 598 -62.36 -17.66 -48.48
C GLU A 598 -61.08 -17.42 -47.69
N ASN A 599 -61.32 -16.94 -46.45
CA ASN A 599 -60.88 -17.55 -45.20
C ASN A 599 -59.71 -18.54 -45.29
N VAL A 600 -58.57 -18.13 -44.73
CA VAL A 600 -57.68 -19.04 -44.02
C VAL A 600 -57.30 -18.38 -42.70
N LEU A 601 -57.82 -18.98 -41.63
CA LEU A 601 -57.24 -18.94 -40.29
C LEU A 601 -55.90 -19.67 -40.35
N GLU A 602 -54.81 -18.93 -40.17
CA GLU A 602 -53.46 -19.35 -39.77
C GLU A 602 -52.67 -18.04 -39.75
N ASP A 603 -51.99 -17.59 -38.71
CA ASP A 603 -51.33 -18.32 -37.64
C ASP A 603 -51.15 -17.34 -36.45
N ASN A 604 -51.88 -17.56 -35.33
CA ASN A 604 -51.74 -16.72 -34.13
C ASN A 604 -50.45 -17.04 -33.35
N ALA A 605 -49.68 -18.05 -33.76
CA ALA A 605 -48.46 -18.46 -33.06
C ALA A 605 -47.35 -17.39 -33.13
N ASP A 606 -47.19 -16.69 -34.27
CA ASP A 606 -46.15 -15.66 -34.44
C ASP A 606 -46.50 -14.36 -33.68
N ASP A 607 -47.79 -14.05 -33.55
CA ASP A 607 -48.29 -12.93 -32.75
C ASP A 607 -48.16 -13.21 -31.24
N ASP A 608 -48.43 -14.45 -30.79
CA ASP A 608 -48.21 -14.86 -29.40
C ASP A 608 -46.71 -14.88 -29.04
N VAL A 609 -45.81 -15.27 -29.96
CA VAL A 609 -44.35 -15.22 -29.74
C VAL A 609 -43.85 -13.78 -29.59
N GLY A 610 -44.33 -12.86 -30.44
CA GLY A 610 -43.98 -11.44 -30.34
C GLY A 610 -44.53 -10.78 -29.06
N VAL A 611 -45.75 -11.13 -28.65
CA VAL A 611 -46.37 -10.66 -27.42
C VAL A 611 -45.68 -11.26 -26.19
N GLN A 612 -45.33 -12.54 -26.21
CA GLN A 612 -44.58 -13.20 -25.15
C GLN A 612 -43.20 -12.56 -24.98
N ARG A 613 -42.48 -12.28 -26.07
CA ARG A 613 -41.19 -11.59 -26.02
C ARG A 613 -41.31 -10.17 -25.45
N ILE A 614 -42.40 -9.46 -25.73
CA ILE A 614 -42.68 -8.15 -25.12
C ILE A 614 -42.92 -8.29 -23.62
N LEU A 615 -43.70 -9.28 -23.18
CA LEU A 615 -43.97 -9.53 -21.76
C LEU A 615 -42.68 -9.92 -21.02
N ASP A 616 -41.84 -10.75 -21.63
CA ASP A 616 -40.54 -11.14 -21.08
C ASP A 616 -39.62 -9.92 -20.93
N LEU A 617 -39.53 -9.05 -21.95
CA LEU A 617 -38.76 -7.80 -21.85
C LEU A 617 -39.31 -6.84 -20.79
N ILE A 618 -40.63 -6.77 -20.59
CA ILE A 618 -41.25 -5.94 -19.55
C ILE A 618 -40.94 -6.49 -18.15
N SER A 619 -40.98 -7.82 -17.96
CA SER A 619 -40.55 -8.47 -16.71
C SER A 619 -39.07 -8.20 -16.42
N GLU A 620 -38.20 -8.32 -17.42
CA GLU A 620 -36.78 -8.02 -17.26
C GLU A 620 -36.51 -6.54 -16.93
N LEU A 621 -37.28 -5.61 -17.50
CA LEU A 621 -37.18 -4.18 -17.18
C LEU A 621 -37.68 -3.87 -15.76
N GLN A 622 -38.72 -4.56 -15.29
CA GLN A 622 -39.21 -4.45 -13.90
C GLN A 622 -38.21 -4.99 -12.88
N ASP A 623 -37.49 -6.06 -13.21
CA ASP A 623 -36.46 -6.63 -12.31
C ASP A 623 -35.20 -5.75 -12.24
N LEU A 624 -34.84 -5.08 -13.34
CA LEU A 624 -33.79 -4.04 -13.34
C LEU A 624 -34.18 -2.80 -12.51
N GLU A 625 -35.45 -2.39 -12.56
CA GLU A 625 -35.93 -1.26 -11.77
C GLU A 625 -35.98 -1.60 -10.26
N ARG A 626 -36.36 -2.83 -9.91
CA ARG A 626 -36.31 -3.34 -8.52
C ARG A 626 -34.91 -3.38 -7.95
N THR A 627 -33.91 -3.76 -8.75
CA THR A 627 -32.49 -3.76 -8.34
C THR A 627 -31.94 -2.34 -8.15
N ARG A 628 -32.51 -1.33 -8.83
CA ARG A 628 -32.16 0.09 -8.64
C ARG A 628 -32.76 0.71 -7.37
N THR A 629 -33.93 0.24 -6.93
CA THR A 629 -34.62 0.73 -5.72
C THR A 629 -34.08 0.15 -4.41
N LEU A 630 -33.25 -0.88 -4.47
CA LEU A 630 -32.54 -1.41 -3.31
C LEU A 630 -31.21 -0.66 -3.17
N ALA A 631 -31.07 0.11 -2.09
CA ALA A 631 -29.83 0.82 -1.78
C ALA A 631 -28.64 -0.16 -1.66
N PRO A 632 -27.42 0.21 -2.08
CA PRO A 632 -26.25 -0.62 -1.83
C PRO A 632 -26.01 -0.72 -0.33
N CYS A 633 -26.24 -1.89 0.25
CA CYS A 633 -25.79 -2.19 1.60
C CYS A 633 -24.27 -2.08 1.64
N SER A 634 -23.76 -1.11 2.39
CA SER A 634 -22.36 -1.04 2.78
C SER A 634 -21.99 -2.27 3.63
N PRO A 635 -20.74 -2.77 3.58
CA PRO A 635 -20.35 -3.96 4.34
C PRO A 635 -20.27 -3.76 5.87
N ASN A 636 -20.60 -2.57 6.39
CA ASN A 636 -20.28 -2.15 7.76
C ASN A 636 -21.47 -1.70 8.61
N LEU A 637 -22.66 -2.27 8.39
CA LEU A 637 -23.76 -2.12 9.34
C LEU A 637 -24.22 -3.51 9.77
N HIS A 638 -23.67 -3.96 10.90
CA HIS A 638 -24.23 -5.09 11.64
C HIS A 638 -25.67 -4.77 12.03
N CYS A 639 -26.58 -5.67 11.67
CA CYS A 639 -27.95 -5.68 12.16
C CYS A 639 -27.96 -5.70 13.70
N SER A 640 -28.74 -4.81 14.31
CA SER A 640 -28.90 -4.70 15.77
C SER A 640 -29.53 -5.95 16.42
N GLU A 641 -29.96 -6.93 15.63
CA GLU A 641 -30.57 -8.18 16.11
C GLU A 641 -29.72 -9.44 15.84
N CYS A 642 -28.51 -9.30 15.29
CA CYS A 642 -27.60 -10.43 15.07
C CYS A 642 -26.41 -10.40 16.04
N ARG A 643 -26.66 -10.39 17.35
CA ARG A 643 -25.65 -10.76 18.35
C ARG A 643 -25.57 -12.29 18.45
N GLY A 644 -24.46 -12.85 17.96
CA GLY A 644 -24.02 -14.18 18.34
C GLY A 644 -24.32 -15.29 17.34
N LYS A 645 -23.34 -15.57 16.49
CA LYS A 645 -22.85 -16.91 16.13
C LYS A 645 -21.56 -16.73 15.34
N LEU A 646 -20.41 -16.93 16.01
CA LEU A 646 -19.16 -17.21 15.32
C LEU A 646 -19.37 -18.49 14.50
N ILE A 647 -19.19 -18.38 13.19
CA ILE A 647 -18.88 -19.53 12.36
C ILE A 647 -17.38 -19.75 12.52
N ASN A 648 -17.01 -20.84 13.19
CA ASN A 648 -15.68 -21.42 13.09
C ASN A 648 -15.43 -21.79 11.62
N LEU A 649 -14.35 -21.27 11.06
CA LEU A 649 -13.57 -21.91 10.00
C LEU A 649 -12.10 -21.82 10.40
#